data_AF-A0A3N0I479-F1
#
_entry.id   AF-A0A3N0I479-F1
#
_cell.length_a   1.000
_cell.length_b   1.000
_cell.length_c   1.000
_cell.angle_alpha   90.00
_cell.angle_beta   90.00
_cell.angle_gamma   90.00
#
_symmetry.space_group_name_H-M   'P 1'
#
loop_
_entity.id
_entity.type
_entity.pdbx_description
1 polymer ?
#
loop_
_entity_poly.entity_id
_entity_poly.type
_entity_poly.pdbx_seq_one_letter_code
_entity_poly.pdbx_strand_id
1 'polypeptide(L)'
;MNKKYRRLGNIVAVSIPMVIIGATVQHVYAEEPQNSILTEQTSVETTVDQNTVEYSQSSTGTDQVPDKNTNGQKETITDPDKTNESITQEPDVIYETHVQNKGWQSPTSNGETSGTVGEGKRIEAIKIHVDSDITGGVEYQTHVQDIGWQDWVNDNQMAGTTGQSRRIEAIRIRLNGELASKYHIYYRTHIQNYGWLGWAKDGEYSGSQGYSLRMEALQIKLIEIGKEITDSGVAFQAPSIKYRTQLQGTGWQDYRTEGQVAGTIGQSRRMESVKIELINPELVGDILYQTHIQNYGWETNWAKNGELSGTVGQGLRLEAIRIKLDGAVANDYDIYYTVHAANIGWLGWAKNGENAGTSGASLRLEGLIIKLLKKGEIAPALMGTINTPFVSNQTIYYRAYVDGSGWQTNVKDGETAGTTGQSKQIDQIVVEQPDSNISGTVEYRGHIQNIGWQNNWTQAGNEMGQLGLRLEAIQMRLTGELSKVYDLYYRAHCELFGWEGWAKDGESAGSKGAGFRMEGLQVELRVKGSSAPGTRVSAYRDVTDMVSRAQGYTSATNRLILLDKTHYRVGVFERSNGQWKLVHECLCGIGAVETPTVEGQFKTGPYKNVVHRRPTYNYWYVTQFYGDYLFHSVLYTTTQNPVQIRDGRMGIQVSHGCVRLSLEDAKYIFYQVPLGTKVVIYH
;
A
#
# COMPACT_ATOMS: atom_id res chain seq x y z
N MET A 1 -36.54 -14.51 -56.15
CA MET A 1 -35.17 -14.61 -56.72
C MET A 1 -34.35 -15.62 -55.91
N ASN A 2 -33.35 -16.28 -56.51
CA ASN A 2 -32.56 -17.34 -55.86
C ASN A 2 -31.18 -16.85 -55.37
N LYS A 3 -30.82 -17.21 -54.12
CA LYS A 3 -29.46 -17.54 -53.60
C LYS A 3 -29.61 -17.79 -52.08
N LYS A 4 -29.46 -19.02 -51.57
CA LYS A 4 -28.21 -19.80 -51.35
C LYS A 4 -27.19 -19.10 -50.44
N TYR A 5 -27.07 -19.61 -49.22
CA TYR A 5 -25.79 -19.75 -48.53
C TYR A 5 -25.56 -21.25 -48.19
N ARG A 6 -24.29 -21.67 -48.14
CA ARG A 6 -23.86 -23.08 -48.01
C ARG A 6 -23.38 -23.37 -46.59
N ARG A 7 -23.58 -24.60 -46.11
CA ARG A 7 -22.69 -25.24 -45.13
C ARG A 7 -21.42 -25.74 -45.84
N LEU A 8 -20.26 -25.52 -45.21
CA LEU A 8 -18.93 -26.16 -45.37
C LEU A 8 -18.01 -25.39 -44.40
N GLY A 9 -17.01 -25.97 -43.73
CA GLY A 9 -16.55 -27.37 -43.65
C GLY A 9 -15.66 -27.57 -42.41
N ASN A 10 -15.18 -28.80 -42.20
CA ASN A 10 -14.53 -29.22 -40.94
C ASN A 10 -13.27 -28.42 -40.56
N ILE A 11 -13.06 -28.27 -39.24
CA ILE A 11 -11.78 -27.87 -38.65
C ILE A 11 -10.76 -29.00 -38.84
N VAL A 12 -9.53 -28.65 -39.23
CA VAL A 12 -8.35 -29.51 -39.10
C VAL A 12 -7.34 -28.76 -38.23
N ALA A 13 -7.14 -29.22 -37.00
CA ALA A 13 -6.11 -28.69 -36.12
C ALA A 13 -4.77 -29.38 -36.44
N VAL A 14 -3.78 -28.60 -36.90
CA VAL A 14 -2.41 -29.10 -37.08
C VAL A 14 -1.70 -29.01 -35.73
N SER A 15 -1.31 -30.16 -35.17
CA SER A 15 -0.50 -30.22 -33.97
C SER A 15 0.97 -29.95 -34.28
N ILE A 16 1.57 -29.02 -33.55
CA ILE A 16 3.02 -28.79 -33.52
C ILE A 16 3.51 -29.14 -32.10
N PRO A 17 4.38 -30.15 -31.92
CA PRO A 17 4.92 -30.47 -30.60
C PRO A 17 5.99 -29.45 -30.20
N MET A 18 5.69 -28.61 -29.21
CA MET A 18 6.66 -27.70 -28.63
C MET A 18 7.56 -28.46 -27.64
N VAL A 19 8.82 -28.67 -28.00
CA VAL A 19 9.81 -29.34 -27.13
C VAL A 19 10.27 -28.36 -26.04
N ILE A 20 9.85 -28.61 -24.80
CA ILE A 20 10.34 -27.88 -23.62
C ILE A 20 11.62 -28.58 -23.13
N ILE A 21 12.76 -27.91 -23.24
CA ILE A 21 14.02 -28.37 -22.64
C ILE A 21 14.00 -27.93 -21.16
N GLY A 22 13.81 -28.90 -20.25
CA GLY A 22 13.85 -28.64 -18.82
C GLY A 22 15.27 -28.46 -18.30
N ALA A 23 15.65 -27.23 -17.94
CA ALA A 23 16.88 -26.95 -17.22
C ALA A 23 16.61 -26.91 -15.70
N THR A 24 17.00 -27.97 -14.97
CA THR A 24 16.91 -28.02 -13.51
C THR A 24 18.00 -27.17 -12.86
N VAL A 25 17.60 -26.16 -12.09
CA VAL A 25 18.49 -25.45 -11.16
C VAL A 25 18.27 -26.00 -9.75
N GLN A 26 19.28 -26.61 -9.16
CA GLN A 26 19.24 -26.99 -7.75
C GLN A 26 19.47 -25.76 -6.88
N HIS A 27 18.49 -25.39 -6.07
CA HIS A 27 18.73 -24.50 -4.94
C HIS A 27 19.40 -25.29 -3.81
N VAL A 28 20.65 -24.93 -3.51
CA VAL A 28 21.35 -25.40 -2.31
C VAL A 28 20.83 -24.57 -1.13
N TYR A 29 20.24 -25.24 -0.14
CA TYR A 29 19.96 -24.63 1.16
C TYR A 29 21.26 -24.53 1.97
N ALA A 30 21.46 -23.38 2.62
CA ALA A 30 22.46 -23.20 3.67
C ALA A 30 21.71 -22.92 4.98
N GLU A 31 22.12 -23.57 6.07
CA GLU A 31 21.43 -23.52 7.36
C GLU A 31 21.86 -22.31 8.20
N GLU A 32 21.01 -21.90 9.15
CA GLU A 32 21.32 -20.87 10.15
C GLU A 32 22.38 -21.36 11.15
N PRO A 33 23.23 -20.46 11.66
CA PRO A 33 23.69 -20.51 13.04
C PRO A 33 22.80 -19.60 13.92
N GLN A 34 22.11 -20.18 14.90
CA GLN A 34 21.44 -19.38 15.93
C GLN A 34 22.45 -18.60 16.79
N ASN A 35 22.07 -17.43 17.28
CA ASN A 35 22.69 -16.86 18.46
C ASN A 35 21.66 -16.13 19.33
N SER A 36 21.90 -16.10 20.64
CA SER A 36 20.85 -15.91 21.65
C SER A 36 21.02 -14.66 22.51
N ILE A 37 19.86 -14.05 22.82
CA ILE A 37 19.54 -13.31 24.05
C ILE A 37 20.61 -12.32 24.57
N LEU A 38 20.30 -11.02 24.52
CA LEU A 38 20.08 -10.23 25.74
C LEU A 38 19.40 -8.88 25.42
N THR A 39 18.52 -8.45 26.32
CA THR A 39 17.85 -7.14 26.28
C THR A 39 18.36 -6.28 27.41
N GLU A 40 18.86 -5.08 27.12
CA GLU A 40 18.99 -4.01 28.10
C GLU A 40 18.37 -2.72 27.58
N GLN A 41 17.69 -2.01 28.49
CA GLN A 41 17.13 -0.68 28.26
C GLN A 41 18.02 0.35 28.97
N THR A 42 18.55 1.32 28.23
CA THR A 42 19.15 2.52 28.83
C THR A 42 18.65 3.76 28.10
N SER A 43 17.73 4.47 28.74
CA SER A 43 17.37 5.84 28.42
C SER A 43 18.53 6.78 28.80
N VAL A 44 18.84 7.74 27.92
CA VAL A 44 19.75 8.85 28.24
C VAL A 44 18.95 10.14 28.22
N GLU A 45 18.79 10.76 29.38
CA GLU A 45 18.29 12.13 29.52
C GLU A 45 19.42 13.13 29.26
N THR A 46 19.13 14.24 28.60
CA THR A 46 20.11 15.33 28.39
C THR A 46 19.68 16.54 29.21
N THR A 47 20.33 16.74 30.36
CA THR A 47 20.14 17.93 31.21
C THR A 47 21.11 19.05 30.86
N VAL A 48 20.77 20.27 31.30
CA VAL A 48 21.43 21.53 30.94
C VAL A 48 21.98 22.22 32.18
N ASP A 49 23.21 22.74 32.10
CA ASP A 49 23.71 23.98 32.73
C ASP A 49 24.97 24.39 31.94
N GLN A 50 25.23 25.63 31.50
CA GLN A 50 25.11 26.98 32.09
C GLN A 50 26.17 27.32 33.16
N ASN A 51 27.23 28.02 32.74
CA ASN A 51 27.47 29.45 33.06
C ASN A 51 28.50 30.02 32.02
N THR A 52 28.40 31.24 31.44
CA THR A 52 28.53 32.63 31.97
C THR A 52 29.91 32.89 32.63
N VAL A 53 30.66 34.00 32.44
CA VAL A 53 30.40 35.44 32.11
C VAL A 53 31.60 35.98 31.26
N GLU A 54 31.44 36.79 30.20
CA GLU A 54 31.75 38.26 30.06
C GLU A 54 32.94 38.80 30.94
N TYR A 55 33.79 39.79 30.58
CA TYR A 55 33.76 40.98 29.70
C TYR A 55 35.24 41.45 29.40
N SER A 56 35.63 42.50 28.64
CA SER A 56 34.99 43.47 27.72
C SER A 56 36.04 44.26 26.88
N GLN A 57 35.67 44.66 25.65
CA GLN A 57 36.05 45.86 24.85
C GLN A 57 37.37 46.65 25.12
N SER A 58 38.16 46.85 24.06
CA SER A 58 38.94 48.08 23.81
C SER A 58 39.10 48.33 22.30
N SER A 59 39.72 49.44 21.85
CA SER A 59 39.46 50.00 20.52
C SER A 59 40.48 51.02 19.96
N THR A 60 40.38 51.31 18.64
CA THR A 60 40.91 52.49 17.88
C THR A 60 42.43 52.67 17.68
N GLY A 61 42.81 53.29 16.55
CA GLY A 61 44.13 53.93 16.29
C GLY A 61 45.06 53.16 15.33
N THR A 62 44.97 53.23 13.99
CA THR A 62 45.32 54.31 13.02
C THR A 62 46.82 54.56 12.79
N ASP A 63 47.19 54.62 11.50
CA ASP A 63 48.15 55.58 10.89
C ASP A 63 49.69 55.49 11.15
N GLN A 64 50.46 54.97 10.16
CA GLN A 64 51.16 55.77 9.11
C GLN A 64 52.28 55.00 8.38
N VAL A 65 52.61 55.45 7.16
CA VAL A 65 53.76 55.01 6.33
C VAL A 65 54.61 56.24 6.00
N PRO A 66 55.96 56.13 6.03
CA PRO A 66 56.71 56.67 4.90
C PRO A 66 57.83 55.74 4.37
N ASP A 67 57.93 55.70 3.05
CA ASP A 67 58.92 54.98 2.23
C ASP A 67 60.33 55.62 2.28
N LYS A 68 61.40 54.82 2.07
CA LYS A 68 62.65 55.27 1.44
C LYS A 68 63.59 54.15 0.95
N ASN A 69 63.78 54.12 -0.38
CA ASN A 69 64.81 53.39 -1.11
C ASN A 69 66.27 53.76 -0.74
N THR A 70 67.20 52.78 -0.80
CA THR A 70 68.43 52.88 -1.64
C THR A 70 69.16 51.53 -1.80
N ASN A 71 69.90 51.37 -2.91
CA ASN A 71 70.63 50.15 -3.29
C ASN A 71 72.09 50.09 -2.76
N GLY A 72 72.62 48.88 -2.55
CA GLY A 72 74.04 48.57 -2.36
C GLY A 72 74.30 47.06 -2.54
N GLN A 73 75.43 46.65 -3.14
CA GLN A 73 75.63 45.26 -3.62
C GLN A 73 76.71 44.45 -2.86
N LYS A 74 76.50 43.12 -2.90
CA LYS A 74 77.47 42.00 -2.91
C LYS A 74 78.19 41.55 -1.61
N GLU A 75 78.02 40.24 -1.35
CA GLU A 75 79.04 39.20 -1.02
C GLU A 75 79.79 39.26 0.33
N THR A 76 80.08 38.16 1.05
CA THR A 76 79.46 36.81 1.13
C THR A 76 79.92 36.18 2.46
N ILE A 77 79.02 35.62 3.28
CA ILE A 77 79.36 34.57 4.26
C ILE A 77 78.27 33.49 4.21
N THR A 78 78.69 32.23 4.18
CA THR A 78 77.81 31.04 4.12
C THR A 78 77.47 30.53 5.52
N ASP A 79 76.20 30.23 5.77
CA ASP A 79 75.75 29.41 6.89
C ASP A 79 75.11 28.11 6.34
N PRO A 80 75.70 26.92 6.57
CA PRO A 80 75.35 25.70 5.83
C PRO A 80 74.38 24.76 6.55
N ASP A 81 73.35 25.27 7.25
CA ASP A 81 72.28 24.39 7.77
C ASP A 81 70.87 25.01 7.68
N LYS A 82 70.20 24.74 6.54
CA LYS A 82 68.74 24.68 6.43
C LYS A 82 68.35 23.50 5.55
N THR A 83 67.98 22.40 6.20
CA THR A 83 67.43 21.19 5.57
C THR A 83 66.13 21.47 4.83
N ASN A 84 65.92 20.80 3.68
CA ASN A 84 64.72 20.80 2.84
C ASN A 84 63.40 21.12 3.58
N GLU A 85 62.78 22.26 3.24
CA GLU A 85 61.33 22.34 3.21
C GLU A 85 60.86 21.62 1.94
N SER A 86 60.05 20.57 2.09
CA SER A 86 59.47 19.85 0.95
C SER A 86 58.37 20.70 0.32
N ILE A 87 58.60 21.22 -0.88
CA ILE A 87 57.58 21.88 -1.69
C ILE A 87 56.59 20.81 -2.16
N THR A 88 55.53 20.57 -1.39
CA THR A 88 54.40 19.74 -1.85
C THR A 88 53.71 20.45 -2.99
N GLN A 89 53.59 19.79 -4.14
CA GLN A 89 52.91 20.37 -5.30
C GLN A 89 51.41 20.52 -4.99
N GLU A 90 50.86 21.74 -5.09
CA GLU A 90 49.40 21.91 -5.04
C GLU A 90 48.78 21.11 -6.21
N PRO A 91 47.72 20.32 -5.97
CA PRO A 91 47.17 19.45 -7.00
C PRO A 91 46.60 20.29 -8.14
N ASP A 92 46.98 19.95 -9.38
CA ASP A 92 46.43 20.57 -10.58
C ASP A 92 45.55 19.58 -11.36
N VAL A 93 44.37 20.03 -11.80
CA VAL A 93 43.47 19.23 -12.63
C VAL A 93 43.63 19.65 -14.08
N ILE A 94 44.14 18.74 -14.90
CA ILE A 94 44.55 18.97 -16.29
C ILE A 94 43.55 18.27 -17.21
N TYR A 95 43.04 19.00 -18.21
CA TYR A 95 41.97 18.52 -19.08
C TYR A 95 42.08 19.00 -20.53
N GLU A 96 41.74 18.11 -21.47
CA GLU A 96 41.67 18.38 -22.90
C GLU A 96 40.32 17.95 -23.49
N THR A 97 39.93 18.62 -24.58
CA THR A 97 38.64 18.43 -25.26
C THR A 97 38.85 18.13 -26.74
N HIS A 98 38.11 17.16 -27.27
CA HIS A 98 38.02 16.90 -28.71
C HIS A 98 36.88 17.74 -29.29
N VAL A 99 37.22 18.80 -30.03
CA VAL A 99 36.25 19.74 -30.60
C VAL A 99 35.98 19.42 -32.07
N GLN A 100 34.71 19.48 -32.47
CA GLN A 100 34.27 19.29 -33.85
C GLN A 100 35.11 20.10 -34.84
N ASN A 101 35.63 19.42 -35.87
CA ASN A 101 36.46 19.97 -36.93
C ASN A 101 37.78 20.65 -36.46
N LYS A 102 38.17 20.51 -35.18
CA LYS A 102 39.48 20.92 -34.66
C LYS A 102 40.29 19.75 -34.07
N GLY A 103 39.65 18.66 -33.66
CA GLY A 103 40.30 17.52 -33.00
C GLY A 103 40.56 17.78 -31.51
N TRP A 104 41.47 17.01 -30.90
CA TRP A 104 41.97 17.29 -29.55
C TRP A 104 42.64 18.67 -29.50
N GLN A 105 42.17 19.53 -28.60
CA GLN A 105 42.79 20.82 -28.30
C GLN A 105 43.90 20.62 -27.24
N SER A 106 44.85 21.56 -27.15
CA SER A 106 45.89 21.51 -26.11
C SER A 106 45.29 21.36 -24.71
N PRO A 107 45.89 20.54 -23.82
CA PRO A 107 45.50 20.49 -22.42
C PRO A 107 45.56 21.87 -21.75
N THR A 108 44.67 22.08 -20.79
CA THR A 108 44.58 23.27 -19.95
C THR A 108 44.31 22.84 -18.50
N SER A 109 44.45 23.73 -17.51
CA SER A 109 44.37 23.33 -16.10
C SER A 109 43.68 24.35 -15.19
N ASN A 110 43.47 23.96 -13.92
CA ASN A 110 42.80 24.67 -12.82
C ASN A 110 41.97 25.92 -13.18
N GLY A 111 40.87 25.71 -13.90
CA GLY A 111 39.84 26.72 -14.17
C GLY A 111 39.94 27.40 -15.53
N GLU A 112 40.98 27.13 -16.32
CA GLU A 112 41.09 27.63 -17.70
C GLU A 112 40.05 26.99 -18.65
N THR A 113 39.77 27.66 -19.77
CA THR A 113 38.70 27.21 -20.68
C THR A 113 39.20 26.18 -21.69
N SER A 114 38.69 24.94 -21.60
CA SER A 114 38.89 23.92 -22.64
C SER A 114 37.68 23.85 -23.57
N GLY A 115 37.91 23.90 -24.89
CA GLY A 115 36.86 23.88 -25.92
C GLY A 115 36.78 25.20 -26.70
N THR A 116 35.57 25.63 -27.06
CA THR A 116 35.33 26.88 -27.80
C THR A 116 34.06 27.58 -27.33
N VAL A 117 34.16 28.87 -26.96
CA VAL A 117 32.99 29.70 -26.60
C VAL A 117 32.50 30.42 -27.86
N GLY A 118 31.22 30.27 -28.22
CA GLY A 118 30.57 31.04 -29.28
C GLY A 118 30.92 30.66 -30.73
N GLU A 119 31.89 29.77 -30.97
CA GLU A 119 32.20 29.26 -32.32
C GLU A 119 31.13 28.31 -32.90
N GLY A 120 30.14 27.91 -32.12
CA GLY A 120 29.08 26.99 -32.55
C GLY A 120 29.51 25.52 -32.71
N LYS A 121 30.69 25.15 -32.19
CA LYS A 121 31.28 23.81 -32.31
C LYS A 121 31.02 22.99 -31.05
N ARG A 122 30.66 21.72 -31.22
CA ARG A 122 30.48 20.77 -30.11
C ARG A 122 31.82 20.22 -29.61
N ILE A 123 31.88 19.91 -28.32
CA ILE A 123 32.80 18.91 -27.77
C ILE A 123 32.23 17.52 -28.07
N GLU A 124 33.09 16.58 -28.45
CA GLU A 124 32.75 15.18 -28.78
C GLU A 124 33.35 14.18 -27.79
N ALA A 125 34.55 14.46 -27.27
CA ALA A 125 35.25 13.67 -26.26
C ALA A 125 36.06 14.55 -25.29
N ILE A 126 36.37 14.02 -24.10
CA ILE A 126 37.06 14.70 -23.00
C ILE A 126 38.08 13.74 -22.36
N LYS A 127 39.21 14.27 -21.90
CA LYS A 127 40.08 13.63 -20.89
C LYS A 127 40.35 14.61 -19.76
N ILE A 128 40.50 14.06 -18.56
CA ILE A 128 40.84 14.76 -17.31
C ILE A 128 41.84 13.87 -16.56
N HIS A 129 42.83 14.47 -15.91
CA HIS A 129 43.61 13.84 -14.84
C HIS A 129 43.96 14.84 -13.75
N VAL A 130 44.41 14.37 -12.60
CA VAL A 130 45.03 15.21 -11.57
C VAL A 130 46.53 14.91 -11.50
N ASP A 131 47.34 15.96 -11.48
CA ASP A 131 48.78 15.91 -11.18
C ASP A 131 48.98 16.31 -9.71
N SER A 132 49.42 15.37 -8.85
CA SER A 132 49.59 15.60 -7.41
C SER A 132 50.41 14.50 -6.73
N ASP A 133 51.12 14.89 -5.64
CA ASP A 133 51.71 13.97 -4.66
C ASP A 133 50.66 13.27 -3.76
N ILE A 134 49.40 13.73 -3.75
CA ILE A 134 48.32 13.22 -2.88
C ILE A 134 47.66 12.00 -3.50
N THR A 135 47.46 10.93 -2.72
CA THR A 135 46.93 9.68 -3.26
C THR A 135 45.46 9.80 -3.70
N GLY A 136 45.17 9.42 -4.95
CA GLY A 136 43.83 9.54 -5.53
C GLY A 136 43.90 10.01 -6.99
N GLY A 137 42.78 10.53 -7.48
CA GLY A 137 42.62 10.98 -8.85
C GLY A 137 41.17 11.40 -9.11
N VAL A 138 40.74 11.32 -10.37
CA VAL A 138 39.44 11.77 -10.85
C VAL A 138 38.67 10.68 -11.59
N GLU A 139 37.38 10.54 -11.28
CA GLU A 139 36.41 9.75 -12.04
C GLU A 139 35.40 10.67 -12.73
N TYR A 140 35.08 10.40 -14.00
CA TYR A 140 34.14 11.21 -14.77
C TYR A 140 33.35 10.39 -15.78
N GLN A 141 32.16 10.88 -16.13
CA GLN A 141 31.29 10.32 -17.17
C GLN A 141 30.59 11.44 -17.94
N THR A 142 30.21 11.17 -19.19
CA THR A 142 29.61 12.14 -20.11
C THR A 142 28.29 11.63 -20.68
N HIS A 143 27.30 12.52 -20.79
CA HIS A 143 26.08 12.29 -21.56
C HIS A 143 26.34 12.63 -23.03
N VAL A 144 26.24 11.63 -23.92
CA VAL A 144 26.49 11.76 -25.36
C VAL A 144 25.20 11.60 -26.15
N GLN A 145 25.04 12.42 -27.19
CA GLN A 145 23.93 12.34 -28.14
C GLN A 145 23.68 10.90 -28.63
N ASP A 146 22.42 10.47 -28.55
CA ASP A 146 21.88 9.14 -28.88
C ASP A 146 22.62 7.94 -28.25
N ILE A 147 23.41 8.18 -27.20
CA ILE A 147 24.08 7.14 -26.39
C ILE A 147 23.63 7.23 -24.92
N GLY A 148 23.40 8.43 -24.39
CA GLY A 148 23.10 8.65 -22.98
C GLY A 148 24.37 8.82 -22.14
N TRP A 149 24.26 8.60 -20.82
CA TRP A 149 25.40 8.53 -19.92
C TRP A 149 26.24 7.29 -20.21
N GLN A 150 27.54 7.49 -20.48
CA GLN A 150 28.53 6.41 -20.58
C GLN A 150 29.04 6.00 -19.19
N ASP A 151 29.72 4.85 -19.09
CA ASP A 151 30.37 4.41 -17.85
C ASP A 151 31.39 5.44 -17.31
N TRP A 152 31.63 5.39 -16.00
CA TRP A 152 32.69 6.18 -15.37
C TRP A 152 34.07 5.75 -15.86
N VAL A 153 34.88 6.72 -16.26
CA VAL A 153 36.29 6.56 -16.64
C VAL A 153 37.19 7.29 -15.64
N ASN A 154 38.45 6.88 -15.55
CA ASN A 154 39.45 7.41 -14.60
C ASN A 154 40.43 8.37 -15.30
N ASP A 155 41.43 8.87 -14.57
CA ASP A 155 42.53 9.70 -15.07
C ASP A 155 43.04 9.31 -16.47
N ASN A 156 43.11 10.30 -17.36
CA ASN A 156 43.54 10.20 -18.77
C ASN A 156 42.78 9.24 -19.69
N GLN A 157 41.71 8.58 -19.22
CA GLN A 157 40.83 7.77 -20.08
C GLN A 157 39.88 8.66 -20.90
N MET A 158 39.44 8.19 -22.07
CA MET A 158 38.57 9.00 -22.94
C MET A 158 37.09 8.82 -22.58
N ALA A 159 36.45 9.89 -22.09
CA ALA A 159 34.99 10.01 -22.07
C ALA A 159 34.50 10.60 -23.40
N GLY A 160 33.28 10.26 -23.83
CA GLY A 160 32.70 10.72 -25.10
C GLY A 160 32.93 9.78 -26.29
N THR A 161 33.01 10.36 -27.50
CA THR A 161 33.32 9.65 -28.75
C THR A 161 34.16 10.51 -29.68
N THR A 162 35.05 9.88 -30.46
CA THR A 162 35.77 10.55 -31.56
C THR A 162 35.32 9.97 -32.90
N GLY A 163 35.30 10.80 -33.95
CA GLY A 163 34.92 10.40 -35.31
C GLY A 163 33.43 10.09 -35.56
N GLN A 164 32.62 9.85 -34.52
CA GLN A 164 31.20 9.51 -34.64
C GLN A 164 30.28 10.72 -34.88
N SER A 165 30.81 11.95 -34.87
CA SER A 165 30.04 13.20 -34.99
C SER A 165 28.98 13.46 -33.90
N ARG A 166 29.09 12.81 -32.74
CA ARG A 166 28.18 12.98 -31.60
C ARG A 166 28.65 14.10 -30.68
N ARG A 167 27.72 14.93 -30.20
CA ARG A 167 27.99 15.94 -29.16
C ARG A 167 27.96 15.29 -27.76
N ILE A 168 28.81 15.78 -26.86
CA ILE A 168 28.55 15.72 -25.42
C ILE A 168 27.53 16.81 -25.08
N GLU A 169 26.61 16.50 -24.16
CA GLU A 169 25.55 17.41 -23.70
C GLU A 169 25.70 17.76 -22.21
N ALA A 170 26.22 16.83 -21.40
CA ALA A 170 26.46 16.99 -19.97
C ALA A 170 27.64 16.15 -19.46
N ILE A 171 28.15 16.46 -18.28
CA ILE A 171 29.26 15.77 -17.59
C ILE A 171 28.99 15.65 -16.07
N ARG A 172 29.61 14.64 -15.44
CA ARG A 172 29.78 14.52 -13.98
C ARG A 172 31.25 14.18 -13.71
N ILE A 173 31.82 14.74 -12.64
CA ILE A 173 33.25 14.63 -12.29
C ILE A 173 33.35 14.52 -10.77
N ARG A 174 34.03 13.52 -10.22
CA ARG A 174 34.28 13.37 -8.78
C ARG A 174 35.73 13.00 -8.52
N LEU A 175 36.22 13.30 -7.33
CA LEU A 175 37.53 12.83 -6.88
C LEU A 175 37.41 11.47 -6.19
N ASN A 176 38.53 10.77 -6.12
CA ASN A 176 38.68 9.55 -5.32
C ASN A 176 39.93 9.61 -4.41
N GLY A 177 40.12 8.61 -3.57
CA GLY A 177 41.29 8.49 -2.69
C GLY A 177 41.34 9.52 -1.55
N GLU A 178 42.56 9.78 -1.07
CA GLU A 178 42.88 10.79 -0.06
C GLU A 178 42.66 12.22 -0.61
N LEU A 179 42.86 12.42 -1.92
CA LEU A 179 42.62 13.69 -2.62
C LEU A 179 41.18 14.20 -2.40
N ALA A 180 40.18 13.31 -2.52
CA ALA A 180 38.77 13.59 -2.24
C ALA A 180 38.47 13.93 -0.76
N SER A 181 39.42 13.70 0.15
CA SER A 181 39.32 14.04 1.57
C SER A 181 39.99 15.38 1.91
N LYS A 182 40.60 16.06 0.91
CA LYS A 182 41.30 17.34 1.06
C LYS A 182 40.80 18.42 0.10
N TYR A 183 40.31 18.04 -1.09
CA TYR A 183 39.82 18.95 -2.12
C TYR A 183 38.41 18.57 -2.58
N HIS A 184 37.65 19.58 -2.96
CA HIS A 184 36.46 19.49 -3.80
C HIS A 184 36.86 19.70 -5.27
N ILE A 185 36.19 19.02 -6.20
CA ILE A 185 36.28 19.32 -7.63
C ILE A 185 35.04 20.08 -8.10
N TYR A 186 35.27 21.30 -8.61
CA TYR A 186 34.22 22.14 -9.17
C TYR A 186 34.37 22.23 -10.68
N TYR A 187 33.25 22.14 -11.40
CA TYR A 187 33.23 22.21 -12.85
C TYR A 187 31.98 22.88 -13.39
N ARG A 188 32.12 23.56 -14.52
CA ARG A 188 30.99 24.13 -15.27
C ARG A 188 31.18 24.00 -16.76
N THR A 189 30.09 24.14 -17.49
CA THR A 189 30.00 23.88 -18.92
C THR A 189 29.37 25.05 -19.67
N HIS A 190 29.91 25.40 -20.83
CA HIS A 190 29.30 26.31 -21.78
C HIS A 190 28.39 25.49 -22.71
N ILE A 191 27.07 25.68 -22.59
CA ILE A 191 26.07 24.97 -23.39
C ILE A 191 25.49 25.92 -24.46
N GLN A 192 25.23 25.39 -25.65
CA GLN A 192 24.51 26.10 -26.70
C GLN A 192 23.23 26.77 -26.16
N ASN A 193 22.93 27.98 -26.63
CA ASN A 193 21.82 28.86 -26.21
C ASN A 193 21.88 29.37 -24.76
N TYR A 194 22.33 28.57 -23.80
CA TYR A 194 22.42 28.95 -22.38
C TYR A 194 23.69 29.72 -22.00
N GLY A 195 24.79 29.51 -22.71
CA GLY A 195 26.11 30.05 -22.33
C GLY A 195 26.75 29.26 -21.19
N TRP A 196 27.55 29.93 -20.35
CA TRP A 196 28.10 29.31 -19.14
C TRP A 196 27.01 29.04 -18.11
N LEU A 197 26.85 27.77 -17.74
CA LEU A 197 26.05 27.35 -16.60
C LEU A 197 26.82 27.53 -15.28
N GLY A 198 26.14 27.36 -14.15
CA GLY A 198 26.77 27.41 -12.82
C GLY A 198 27.75 26.27 -12.56
N TRP A 199 28.48 26.35 -11.44
CA TRP A 199 29.41 25.31 -11.01
C TRP A 199 28.68 24.16 -10.31
N ALA A 200 28.93 22.94 -10.79
CA ALA A 200 28.63 21.69 -10.10
C ALA A 200 29.83 21.26 -9.24
N LYS A 201 29.57 20.52 -8.16
CA LYS A 201 30.59 19.99 -7.23
C LYS A 201 30.53 18.46 -7.12
N ASP A 202 31.68 17.81 -6.97
CA ASP A 202 31.85 16.41 -6.50
C ASP A 202 30.83 15.37 -7.03
N GLY A 203 30.62 15.31 -8.34
CA GLY A 203 29.75 14.34 -8.99
C GLY A 203 28.31 14.79 -9.17
N GLU A 204 27.96 16.05 -8.89
CA GLU A 204 26.74 16.70 -9.39
C GLU A 204 26.70 16.76 -10.93
N TYR A 205 25.57 17.17 -11.50
CA TYR A 205 25.42 17.28 -12.94
C TYR A 205 25.84 18.67 -13.43
N SER A 206 26.56 18.75 -14.56
CA SER A 206 26.77 20.00 -15.29
C SER A 206 26.46 19.83 -16.77
N GLY A 207 25.73 20.78 -17.36
CA GLY A 207 25.36 20.77 -18.79
C GLY A 207 23.86 20.74 -19.05
N SER A 208 23.42 19.98 -20.06
CA SER A 208 22.00 19.82 -20.37
C SER A 208 21.64 18.38 -20.77
N GLN A 209 20.41 17.96 -20.52
CA GLN A 209 19.90 16.64 -20.92
C GLN A 209 18.51 16.76 -21.55
N GLY A 210 18.31 16.16 -22.72
CA GLY A 210 17.01 16.13 -23.42
C GLY A 210 16.72 17.32 -24.34
N TYR A 211 17.43 18.44 -24.20
CA TYR A 211 17.27 19.64 -25.06
C TYR A 211 17.92 19.49 -26.46
N SER A 212 18.68 18.43 -26.69
CA SER A 212 19.55 18.26 -27.88
C SER A 212 20.61 19.36 -28.07
N LEU A 213 21.01 20.04 -26.99
CA LEU A 213 22.00 21.12 -27.00
C LEU A 213 23.41 20.56 -26.80
N ARG A 214 24.38 21.10 -27.54
CA ARG A 214 25.80 20.74 -27.41
C ARG A 214 26.46 21.47 -26.25
N MET A 215 27.39 20.78 -25.60
CA MET A 215 28.49 21.41 -24.87
C MET A 215 29.52 21.96 -25.86
N GLU A 216 29.97 23.19 -25.65
CA GLU A 216 30.95 23.88 -26.51
C GLU A 216 32.29 24.11 -25.80
N ALA A 217 32.26 24.36 -24.48
CA ALA A 217 33.45 24.53 -23.64
C ALA A 217 33.19 24.03 -22.20
N LEU A 218 34.25 23.84 -21.42
CA LEU A 218 34.20 23.49 -20.00
C LEU A 218 35.36 24.11 -19.20
N GLN A 219 35.16 24.27 -17.89
CA GLN A 219 36.17 24.68 -16.90
C GLN A 219 36.08 23.71 -15.71
N ILE A 220 37.23 23.29 -15.16
CA ILE A 220 37.35 22.39 -14.00
C ILE A 220 38.44 22.94 -13.08
N LYS A 221 38.24 22.94 -11.77
CA LYS A 221 39.26 23.33 -10.79
C LYS A 221 39.12 22.60 -9.47
N LEU A 222 40.25 22.41 -8.80
CA LEU A 222 40.34 21.90 -7.44
C LEU A 222 40.28 23.06 -6.46
N ILE A 223 39.58 22.86 -5.35
CA ILE A 223 39.42 23.84 -4.27
C ILE A 223 39.54 23.08 -2.94
N GLU A 224 40.44 23.52 -2.07
CA GLU A 224 40.64 22.91 -0.75
C GLU A 224 39.34 22.92 0.08
N ILE A 225 39.02 21.82 0.77
CA ILE A 225 37.78 21.69 1.55
C ILE A 225 37.74 22.77 2.65
N GLY A 226 36.60 23.45 2.75
CA GLY A 226 36.42 24.64 3.60
C GLY A 226 36.58 25.97 2.86
N LYS A 227 37.11 25.96 1.63
CA LYS A 227 36.95 27.04 0.65
C LYS A 227 35.75 26.72 -0.26
N GLU A 228 34.94 27.72 -0.58
CA GLU A 228 33.69 27.60 -1.34
C GLU A 228 33.63 28.62 -2.48
N ILE A 229 32.85 28.34 -3.52
CA ILE A 229 32.66 29.25 -4.66
C ILE A 229 31.31 29.95 -4.54
N THR A 230 31.31 31.27 -4.42
CA THR A 230 30.08 32.08 -4.40
C THR A 230 29.56 32.38 -5.81
N ASP A 231 29.07 31.35 -6.50
CA ASP A 231 28.35 31.45 -7.79
C ASP A 231 27.03 30.69 -7.65
N SER A 232 25.90 31.34 -7.95
CA SER A 232 24.55 30.82 -7.76
C SER A 232 23.84 30.42 -9.06
N GLY A 233 24.59 30.30 -10.17
CA GLY A 233 24.06 29.80 -11.44
C GLY A 233 23.55 28.35 -11.33
N VAL A 234 22.54 28.01 -12.15
CA VAL A 234 22.08 26.61 -12.29
C VAL A 234 23.11 25.84 -13.13
N ALA A 235 23.71 24.79 -12.58
CA ALA A 235 24.75 24.01 -13.25
C ALA A 235 24.24 23.06 -14.35
N PHE A 236 22.98 22.60 -14.25
CA PHE A 236 22.40 21.59 -15.13
C PHE A 236 20.96 21.93 -15.55
N GLN A 237 20.69 21.86 -16.85
CA GLN A 237 19.36 22.04 -17.43
C GLN A 237 18.74 20.68 -17.78
N ALA A 238 17.65 20.33 -17.11
CA ALA A 238 16.84 19.15 -17.38
C ALA A 238 15.35 19.51 -17.34
N PRO A 239 14.49 18.87 -18.16
CA PRO A 239 13.05 18.99 -18.01
C PRO A 239 12.64 18.44 -16.65
N SER A 240 11.84 19.19 -15.91
CA SER A 240 11.35 18.79 -14.58
C SER A 240 9.85 19.03 -14.49
N ILE A 241 9.23 18.61 -13.38
CA ILE A 241 7.79 18.73 -13.17
C ILE A 241 7.48 19.43 -11.85
N LYS A 242 6.38 20.19 -11.85
CA LYS A 242 5.70 20.64 -10.64
C LYS A 242 4.27 20.16 -10.62
N TYR A 243 3.76 19.82 -9.44
CA TYR A 243 2.39 19.40 -9.26
C TYR A 243 1.84 19.84 -7.90
N ARG A 244 0.52 19.97 -7.81
CA ARG A 244 -0.17 20.23 -6.55
C ARG A 244 -1.57 19.63 -6.55
N THR A 245 -2.07 19.43 -5.34
CA THR A 245 -3.37 18.85 -5.05
C THR A 245 -4.24 19.82 -4.27
N GLN A 246 -5.53 19.80 -4.56
CA GLN A 246 -6.54 20.40 -3.69
C GLN A 246 -7.02 19.36 -2.68
N LEU A 247 -7.02 19.72 -1.40
CA LEU A 247 -7.45 18.86 -0.30
C LEU A 247 -8.73 19.36 0.37
N GLN A 248 -9.57 18.41 0.80
CA GLN A 248 -10.76 18.67 1.62
C GLN A 248 -10.43 19.55 2.83
N GLY A 249 -11.14 20.67 2.96
CA GLY A 249 -11.04 21.57 4.11
C GLY A 249 -9.67 22.24 4.27
N THR A 250 -8.89 22.34 3.19
CA THR A 250 -7.63 23.11 3.12
C THR A 250 -7.56 23.93 1.84
N GLY A 251 -8.12 23.44 0.73
CA GLY A 251 -7.94 24.08 -0.59
C GLY A 251 -6.65 23.60 -1.26
N TRP A 252 -6.08 24.45 -2.12
CA TRP A 252 -4.85 24.13 -2.84
C TRP A 252 -3.62 24.17 -1.93
N GLN A 253 -2.80 23.14 -1.99
CA GLN A 253 -1.43 23.18 -1.47
C GLN A 253 -0.50 23.93 -2.44
N ASP A 254 0.68 24.29 -1.95
CA ASP A 254 1.79 24.78 -2.77
C ASP A 254 2.21 23.76 -3.82
N TYR A 255 2.90 24.23 -4.86
CA TYR A 255 3.55 23.33 -5.81
C TYR A 255 4.65 22.51 -5.13
N ARG A 256 4.64 21.22 -5.44
CA ARG A 256 5.69 20.24 -5.16
C ARG A 256 6.48 20.00 -6.43
N THR A 257 7.78 19.79 -6.29
CA THR A 257 8.64 19.34 -7.39
C THR A 257 8.63 17.80 -7.45
N GLU A 258 9.26 17.27 -8.50
CA GLU A 258 9.52 15.84 -8.67
C GLU A 258 9.89 15.09 -7.36
N GLY A 259 9.30 13.90 -7.19
CA GLY A 259 9.60 12.98 -6.09
C GLY A 259 9.00 13.37 -4.73
N GLN A 260 8.47 14.58 -4.57
CA GLN A 260 7.86 15.03 -3.31
C GLN A 260 6.40 14.57 -3.19
N VAL A 261 5.89 14.43 -1.95
CA VAL A 261 4.48 14.13 -1.70
C VAL A 261 3.63 15.39 -1.86
N ALA A 262 2.73 15.38 -2.85
CA ALA A 262 1.55 16.23 -2.85
C ALA A 262 0.40 15.49 -2.15
N GLY A 263 -0.37 16.17 -1.30
CA GLY A 263 -1.41 15.58 -0.47
C GLY A 263 -1.05 15.49 1.01
N THR A 264 -1.59 14.48 1.71
CA THR A 264 -1.36 14.18 3.13
C THR A 264 -1.37 12.67 3.39
N ILE A 265 -0.43 12.18 4.20
CA ILE A 265 -0.44 10.79 4.69
C ILE A 265 -1.07 10.78 6.09
N GLY A 266 -1.90 9.78 6.40
CA GLY A 266 -2.48 9.56 7.74
C GLY A 266 -3.56 10.56 8.22
N GLN A 267 -3.62 11.78 7.65
CA GLN A 267 -4.56 12.83 8.08
C GLN A 267 -6.02 12.62 7.62
N SER A 268 -6.31 11.53 6.89
CA SER A 268 -7.64 11.19 6.36
C SER A 268 -8.31 12.22 5.43
N ARG A 269 -7.56 13.18 4.89
CA ARG A 269 -8.07 14.18 3.92
C ARG A 269 -8.03 13.61 2.50
N ARG A 270 -9.15 13.68 1.79
CA ARG A 270 -9.20 13.36 0.35
C ARG A 270 -8.54 14.45 -0.49
N MET A 271 -7.93 14.03 -1.60
CA MET A 271 -7.71 14.86 -2.77
C MET A 271 -9.04 15.09 -3.51
N GLU A 272 -9.26 16.30 -4.02
CA GLU A 272 -10.46 16.71 -4.76
C GLU A 272 -10.14 17.20 -6.19
N SER A 273 -8.94 17.74 -6.41
CA SER A 273 -8.42 18.16 -7.72
C SER A 273 -6.89 18.07 -7.78
N VAL A 274 -6.32 18.05 -8.98
CA VAL A 274 -4.87 18.07 -9.26
C VAL A 274 -4.54 19.06 -10.38
N LYS A 275 -3.32 19.63 -10.31
CA LYS A 275 -2.66 20.40 -11.38
C LYS A 275 -1.23 19.89 -11.54
N ILE A 276 -0.79 19.62 -12.76
CA ILE A 276 0.51 19.02 -13.08
C ILE A 276 1.07 19.74 -14.30
N GLU A 277 2.33 20.17 -14.25
CA GLU A 277 2.90 21.08 -15.24
C GLU A 277 4.38 20.77 -15.46
N LEU A 278 4.77 20.61 -16.72
CA LEU A 278 6.16 20.45 -17.14
C LEU A 278 6.87 21.80 -17.01
N ILE A 279 7.91 21.85 -16.18
CA ILE A 279 8.80 23.01 -16.06
C ILE A 279 9.88 22.91 -17.14
N ASN A 280 9.51 23.20 -18.39
CA ASN A 280 10.49 23.46 -19.45
C ASN A 280 9.86 24.27 -20.59
N PRO A 281 10.38 25.47 -20.94
CA PRO A 281 9.89 26.23 -22.09
C PRO A 281 10.42 25.74 -23.45
N GLU A 282 11.48 24.92 -23.50
CA GLU A 282 12.15 24.56 -24.77
C GLU A 282 11.78 23.18 -25.33
N LEU A 283 11.22 22.25 -24.53
CA LEU A 283 10.76 20.95 -25.07
C LEU A 283 9.37 21.05 -25.69
N VAL A 284 9.23 20.48 -26.89
CA VAL A 284 7.94 20.39 -27.59
C VAL A 284 7.14 19.22 -27.04
N GLY A 285 5.96 19.50 -26.49
CA GLY A 285 5.02 18.50 -25.97
C GLY A 285 4.64 18.75 -24.51
N ASP A 286 3.67 17.99 -24.03
CA ASP A 286 2.97 18.31 -22.80
C ASP A 286 2.79 17.11 -21.87
N ILE A 287 2.52 17.41 -20.60
CA ILE A 287 1.99 16.45 -19.65
C ILE A 287 0.46 16.45 -19.73
N LEU A 288 -0.12 15.26 -19.91
CA LEU A 288 -1.55 15.01 -20.02
C LEU A 288 -2.02 14.13 -18.86
N TYR A 289 -3.09 14.52 -18.17
CA TYR A 289 -3.62 13.79 -17.02
C TYR A 289 -5.14 13.77 -16.95
N GLN A 290 -5.66 12.73 -16.27
CA GLN A 290 -7.09 12.55 -15.97
C GLN A 290 -7.24 11.86 -14.62
N THR A 291 -8.36 12.12 -13.95
CA THR A 291 -8.73 11.48 -12.69
C THR A 291 -10.02 10.68 -12.81
N HIS A 292 -10.17 9.70 -11.92
CA HIS A 292 -11.43 9.03 -11.62
C HIS A 292 -12.06 9.74 -10.42
N ILE A 293 -13.20 10.40 -10.64
CA ILE A 293 -13.90 11.23 -9.66
C ILE A 293 -15.09 10.44 -9.11
N GLN A 294 -15.30 10.51 -7.80
CA GLN A 294 -16.49 9.94 -7.15
C GLN A 294 -17.79 10.34 -7.89
N ASN A 295 -18.67 9.36 -8.11
CA ASN A 295 -19.96 9.47 -8.80
C ASN A 295 -19.90 9.80 -10.31
N TYR A 296 -18.76 10.24 -10.86
CA TYR A 296 -18.61 10.56 -12.29
C TYR A 296 -17.74 9.55 -13.06
N GLY A 297 -16.82 8.86 -12.39
CA GLY A 297 -15.86 7.96 -13.03
C GLY A 297 -14.70 8.74 -13.66
N TRP A 298 -14.09 8.18 -14.71
CA TRP A 298 -13.01 8.84 -15.45
C TRP A 298 -13.51 10.08 -16.21
N GLU A 299 -12.76 11.18 -16.11
CA GLU A 299 -12.97 12.37 -16.95
C GLU A 299 -12.86 12.04 -18.45
N THR A 300 -13.68 12.69 -19.29
CA THR A 300 -13.68 12.45 -20.75
C THR A 300 -12.48 13.09 -21.46
N ASN A 301 -12.12 14.31 -21.08
CA ASN A 301 -11.04 15.10 -21.69
C ASN A 301 -9.78 15.01 -20.84
N TRP A 302 -8.60 15.02 -21.47
CA TRP A 302 -7.32 15.07 -20.75
C TRP A 302 -6.99 16.52 -20.41
N ALA A 303 -6.71 16.80 -19.14
CA ALA A 303 -6.15 18.07 -18.72
C ALA A 303 -4.67 18.13 -19.12
N LYS A 304 -4.21 19.30 -19.56
CA LYS A 304 -2.90 19.56 -20.15
C LYS A 304 -2.15 20.61 -19.33
N ASN A 305 -0.85 20.40 -19.09
CA ASN A 305 0.12 21.40 -18.56
C ASN A 305 -0.49 22.53 -17.67
N GLY A 306 -0.83 22.19 -16.44
CA GLY A 306 -1.32 23.15 -15.43
C GLY A 306 -2.85 23.38 -15.44
N GLU A 307 -3.61 22.83 -16.38
CA GLU A 307 -5.08 22.77 -16.35
C GLU A 307 -5.62 21.99 -15.13
N LEU A 308 -6.91 22.11 -14.84
CA LEU A 308 -7.53 21.41 -13.72
C LEU A 308 -8.07 20.04 -14.14
N SER A 309 -7.81 19.04 -13.31
CA SER A 309 -8.45 17.71 -13.36
C SER A 309 -9.01 17.42 -11.96
N GLY A 310 -10.25 16.94 -11.89
CA GLY A 310 -11.03 16.81 -10.64
C GLY A 310 -12.13 17.86 -10.47
N THR A 311 -12.54 18.11 -9.21
CA THR A 311 -13.58 19.12 -8.89
C THR A 311 -13.16 20.09 -7.79
N VAL A 312 -13.58 21.35 -7.93
CA VAL A 312 -13.38 22.41 -6.91
C VAL A 312 -14.70 22.64 -6.19
N GLY A 313 -14.71 22.53 -4.85
CA GLY A 313 -15.85 22.93 -4.02
C GLY A 313 -17.09 22.02 -4.07
N GLN A 314 -17.12 20.99 -4.94
CA GLN A 314 -18.21 20.01 -5.02
C GLN A 314 -18.11 18.91 -3.95
N GLY A 315 -16.96 18.79 -3.26
CA GLY A 315 -16.75 17.81 -2.19
C GLY A 315 -16.52 16.37 -2.65
N LEU A 316 -16.33 16.13 -3.95
CA LEU A 316 -16.10 14.82 -4.53
C LEU A 316 -14.60 14.45 -4.41
N ARG A 317 -14.31 13.23 -3.98
CA ARG A 317 -12.94 12.68 -3.93
C ARG A 317 -12.44 12.29 -5.33
N LEU A 318 -11.12 12.34 -5.50
CA LEU A 318 -10.41 11.55 -6.49
C LEU A 318 -10.24 10.12 -5.95
N GLU A 319 -10.31 9.13 -6.83
CA GLU A 319 -10.20 7.69 -6.51
C GLU A 319 -9.04 7.01 -7.29
N ALA A 320 -8.75 7.51 -8.49
CA ALA A 320 -7.62 7.11 -9.32
C ALA A 320 -7.14 8.28 -10.20
N ILE A 321 -5.96 8.14 -10.80
CA ILE A 321 -5.34 9.08 -11.75
C ILE A 321 -4.63 8.30 -12.86
N ARG A 322 -4.47 8.92 -14.04
CA ARG A 322 -3.55 8.47 -15.09
C ARG A 322 -2.86 9.67 -15.70
N ILE A 323 -1.57 9.53 -16.01
CA ILE A 323 -0.68 10.62 -16.43
C ILE A 323 0.23 10.12 -17.55
N LYS A 324 0.33 10.85 -18.65
CA LYS A 324 1.21 10.52 -19.77
C LYS A 324 1.87 11.78 -20.33
N LEU A 325 2.88 11.57 -21.15
CA LEU A 325 3.52 12.61 -21.96
C LEU A 325 2.95 12.57 -23.39
N ASP A 326 2.98 13.70 -24.10
CA ASP A 326 2.81 13.77 -25.55
C ASP A 326 4.01 14.44 -26.25
N GLY A 327 3.89 14.73 -27.55
CA GLY A 327 4.91 15.46 -28.33
C GLY A 327 6.27 14.77 -28.37
N ALA A 328 7.34 15.58 -28.35
CA ALA A 328 8.72 15.10 -28.33
C ALA A 328 9.19 14.68 -26.93
N VAL A 329 8.68 15.28 -25.85
CA VAL A 329 9.02 14.87 -24.47
C VAL A 329 8.67 13.40 -24.20
N ALA A 330 7.60 12.88 -24.81
CA ALA A 330 7.26 11.45 -24.77
C ALA A 330 8.23 10.51 -25.52
N ASN A 331 9.11 11.04 -26.38
CA ASN A 331 10.16 10.25 -27.03
C ASN A 331 11.41 10.10 -26.15
N ASP A 332 11.67 11.10 -25.32
CA ASP A 332 12.91 11.22 -24.54
C ASP A 332 12.77 10.85 -23.06
N TYR A 333 11.55 10.87 -22.51
CA TYR A 333 11.26 10.63 -21.09
C TYR A 333 10.13 9.62 -20.88
N ASP A 334 10.16 8.98 -19.72
CA ASP A 334 9.10 8.16 -19.15
C ASP A 334 8.54 8.85 -17.89
N ILE A 335 7.22 8.89 -17.75
CA ILE A 335 6.57 9.42 -16.54
C ILE A 335 6.08 8.30 -15.64
N TYR A 336 6.53 8.33 -14.39
CA TYR A 336 6.18 7.38 -13.34
C TYR A 336 5.39 8.09 -12.23
N TYR A 337 4.34 7.46 -11.70
CA TYR A 337 3.54 8.01 -10.61
C TYR A 337 2.97 6.93 -9.70
N THR A 338 2.91 7.23 -8.40
CA THR A 338 2.25 6.39 -7.39
C THR A 338 1.32 7.26 -6.53
N VAL A 339 0.30 6.63 -5.97
CA VAL A 339 -0.71 7.28 -5.12
C VAL A 339 -0.92 6.52 -3.81
N HIS A 340 -1.23 7.29 -2.76
CA HIS A 340 -1.65 6.77 -1.47
C HIS A 340 -3.17 6.67 -1.46
N ALA A 341 -3.71 5.46 -1.49
CA ALA A 341 -5.14 5.19 -1.38
C ALA A 341 -5.51 4.90 0.07
N ALA A 342 -6.59 5.52 0.57
CA ALA A 342 -7.08 5.27 1.92
C ALA A 342 -7.33 3.77 2.16
N ASN A 343 -7.08 3.29 3.38
CA ASN A 343 -7.18 1.88 3.81
C ASN A 343 -6.24 0.88 3.11
N ILE A 344 -5.48 1.27 2.08
CA ILE A 344 -4.48 0.43 1.40
C ILE A 344 -3.04 0.94 1.66
N GLY A 345 -2.82 2.24 1.59
CA GLY A 345 -1.50 2.87 1.62
C GLY A 345 -0.98 3.21 0.22
N TRP A 346 0.34 3.27 0.06
CA TRP A 346 0.99 3.46 -1.24
C TRP A 346 0.84 2.22 -2.13
N LEU A 347 0.36 2.45 -3.36
CA LEU A 347 0.31 1.46 -4.42
C LEU A 347 1.62 1.43 -5.22
N GLY A 348 1.71 0.52 -6.20
CA GLY A 348 2.83 0.47 -7.15
C GLY A 348 2.99 1.74 -8.00
N TRP A 349 4.09 1.81 -8.75
CA TRP A 349 4.31 2.87 -9.73
C TRP A 349 3.62 2.53 -11.06
N ALA A 350 2.68 3.38 -11.47
CA ALA A 350 2.15 3.40 -12.83
C ALA A 350 3.08 4.16 -13.76
N LYS A 351 3.06 3.81 -15.05
CA LYS A 351 3.87 4.40 -16.12
C LYS A 351 3.03 4.89 -17.30
N ASN A 352 3.39 6.03 -17.89
CA ASN A 352 2.97 6.50 -19.23
C ASN A 352 1.47 6.34 -19.61
N GLY A 353 0.53 6.58 -18.68
CA GLY A 353 -0.91 6.55 -18.94
C GLY A 353 -1.63 5.31 -18.40
N GLU A 354 -0.92 4.39 -17.75
CA GLU A 354 -1.50 3.37 -16.88
C GLU A 354 -2.35 4.00 -15.76
N ASN A 355 -3.28 3.25 -15.20
CA ASN A 355 -4.05 3.73 -14.06
C ASN A 355 -3.21 3.63 -12.77
N ALA A 356 -3.38 4.59 -11.86
CA ALA A 356 -2.90 4.52 -10.47
C ALA A 356 -4.05 4.82 -9.51
N GLY A 357 -4.22 4.05 -8.43
CA GLY A 357 -5.32 4.24 -7.46
C GLY A 357 -6.34 3.09 -7.47
N THR A 358 -7.62 3.41 -7.31
CA THR A 358 -8.68 2.40 -7.20
C THR A 358 -9.93 2.74 -8.02
N SER A 359 -10.71 1.73 -8.39
CA SER A 359 -12.08 1.91 -8.91
C SER A 359 -13.05 0.91 -8.28
N GLY A 360 -14.33 1.27 -8.18
CA GLY A 360 -15.37 0.46 -7.52
C GLY A 360 -15.28 0.42 -5.98
N ALA A 361 -14.11 0.67 -5.40
CA ALA A 361 -13.83 0.58 -3.97
C ALA A 361 -14.38 1.75 -3.11
N SER A 362 -14.76 2.88 -3.72
CA SER A 362 -15.05 4.14 -3.03
C SER A 362 -13.92 4.71 -2.15
N LEU A 363 -12.67 4.28 -2.36
CA LEU A 363 -11.51 4.76 -1.63
C LEU A 363 -11.00 6.08 -2.22
N ARG A 364 -10.64 7.01 -1.33
CA ARG A 364 -10.05 8.32 -1.70
C ARG A 364 -8.56 8.17 -1.98
N LEU A 365 -8.05 8.96 -2.92
CA LEU A 365 -6.64 9.33 -2.94
C LEU A 365 -6.36 10.35 -1.83
N GLU A 366 -5.23 10.19 -1.17
CA GLU A 366 -4.75 11.07 -0.09
C GLU A 366 -3.40 11.71 -0.41
N GLY A 367 -2.58 11.04 -1.23
CA GLY A 367 -1.28 11.53 -1.67
C GLY A 367 -0.91 11.07 -3.09
N LEU A 368 -0.02 11.81 -3.73
CA LEU A 368 0.51 11.60 -5.08
C LEU A 368 2.00 11.94 -5.10
N ILE A 369 2.80 11.08 -5.75
CA ILE A 369 4.19 11.35 -6.13
C ILE A 369 4.32 11.11 -7.63
N ILE A 370 5.06 11.97 -8.33
CA ILE A 370 5.35 11.86 -9.75
C ILE A 370 6.88 12.00 -9.97
N LYS A 371 7.42 11.26 -10.93
CA LYS A 371 8.80 11.33 -11.41
C LYS A 371 8.87 11.33 -12.94
N LEU A 372 9.83 12.06 -13.50
CA LEU A 372 10.09 12.21 -14.93
C LEU A 372 11.50 11.69 -15.24
N LEU A 373 11.59 10.40 -15.55
CA LEU A 373 12.86 9.70 -15.76
C LEU A 373 13.23 9.66 -17.24
N LYS A 374 14.52 9.48 -17.57
CA LYS A 374 14.94 9.30 -18.97
C LYS A 374 14.30 8.02 -19.50
N LYS A 375 13.86 8.04 -20.77
CA LYS A 375 13.13 6.90 -21.34
C LYS A 375 13.95 5.61 -21.30
N GLY A 376 13.37 4.56 -20.71
CA GLY A 376 14.02 3.28 -20.47
C GLY A 376 14.66 3.14 -19.07
N GLU A 377 14.76 4.20 -18.27
CA GLU A 377 15.21 4.08 -16.87
C GLU A 377 14.24 3.24 -16.03
N ILE A 378 14.80 2.52 -15.05
CA ILE A 378 14.07 1.62 -14.16
C ILE A 378 13.00 2.36 -13.35
N ALA A 379 11.90 1.67 -13.03
CA ALA A 379 10.88 2.21 -12.15
C ALA A 379 11.48 2.57 -10.78
N PRO A 380 11.04 3.67 -10.13
CA PRO A 380 11.56 4.03 -8.81
C PRO A 380 11.24 2.95 -7.76
N ALA A 381 12.04 2.89 -6.69
CA ALA A 381 11.78 2.00 -5.56
C ALA A 381 10.35 2.18 -5.00
N LEU A 382 9.72 1.08 -4.56
CA LEU A 382 8.36 1.10 -4.03
C LEU A 382 8.28 1.92 -2.74
N MET A 383 7.16 2.65 -2.58
CA MET A 383 6.83 3.43 -1.36
C MET A 383 6.07 2.59 -0.31
N GLY A 384 5.94 1.29 -0.54
CA GLY A 384 5.22 0.34 0.29
C GLY A 384 5.53 -1.10 -0.14
N THR A 385 4.70 -2.06 0.27
CA THR A 385 4.90 -3.49 -0.07
C THR A 385 3.91 -4.01 -1.13
N ILE A 386 3.31 -3.10 -1.90
CA ILE A 386 2.38 -3.37 -3.01
C ILE A 386 3.07 -2.90 -4.29
N ASN A 387 3.11 -3.77 -5.30
CA ASN A 387 3.71 -3.49 -6.61
C ASN A 387 2.65 -3.16 -7.67
N THR A 388 1.40 -3.52 -7.41
CA THR A 388 0.23 -3.23 -8.25
C THR A 388 -0.13 -1.73 -8.16
N PRO A 389 -0.12 -0.97 -9.27
CA PRO A 389 -0.44 0.47 -9.22
C PRO A 389 -1.93 0.77 -9.13
N PHE A 390 -2.80 -0.15 -9.59
CA PHE A 390 -4.24 0.07 -9.69
C PHE A 390 -5.06 -1.14 -9.23
N VAL A 391 -6.09 -0.87 -8.42
CA VAL A 391 -6.94 -1.91 -7.81
C VAL A 391 -8.41 -1.64 -8.14
N SER A 392 -8.99 -2.48 -9.01
CA SER A 392 -10.44 -2.54 -9.25
C SER A 392 -11.07 -3.71 -8.48
N ASN A 393 -12.41 -3.75 -8.40
CA ASN A 393 -13.09 -5.00 -8.04
C ASN A 393 -12.67 -6.14 -8.99
N GLN A 394 -12.56 -7.35 -8.45
CA GLN A 394 -12.29 -8.61 -9.18
C GLN A 394 -13.33 -9.64 -8.75
N THR A 395 -13.55 -10.67 -9.56
CA THR A 395 -14.52 -11.73 -9.26
C THR A 395 -13.84 -12.97 -8.67
N ILE A 396 -14.47 -13.55 -7.65
CA ILE A 396 -14.13 -14.89 -7.12
C ILE A 396 -15.23 -15.89 -7.48
N TYR A 397 -14.84 -17.07 -7.99
CA TYR A 397 -15.74 -18.15 -8.37
C TYR A 397 -15.65 -19.31 -7.38
N TYR A 398 -16.77 -19.98 -7.11
CA TYR A 398 -16.82 -21.13 -6.19
C TYR A 398 -18.02 -22.03 -6.45
N ARG A 399 -17.95 -23.27 -5.96
CA ARG A 399 -19.04 -24.27 -6.04
C ARG A 399 -19.01 -25.20 -4.83
N ALA A 400 -20.13 -25.89 -4.61
CA ALA A 400 -20.29 -26.92 -3.60
C ALA A 400 -20.65 -28.28 -4.23
N TYR A 401 -20.17 -29.36 -3.61
CA TYR A 401 -20.75 -30.69 -3.75
C TYR A 401 -21.87 -30.81 -2.71
N VAL A 402 -23.09 -31.07 -3.19
CA VAL A 402 -24.27 -31.21 -2.34
C VAL A 402 -24.71 -32.68 -2.31
N ASP A 403 -25.00 -33.21 -1.12
CA ASP A 403 -25.43 -34.59 -0.96
C ASP A 403 -26.68 -34.93 -1.79
N GLY A 404 -26.66 -36.09 -2.43
CA GLY A 404 -27.67 -36.54 -3.40
C GLY A 404 -27.89 -35.59 -4.59
N SER A 405 -27.00 -34.65 -4.86
CA SER A 405 -27.04 -33.70 -5.99
C SER A 405 -25.71 -33.63 -6.78
N GLY A 406 -24.58 -33.89 -6.12
CA GLY A 406 -23.24 -33.77 -6.71
C GLY A 406 -22.73 -32.33 -6.80
N TRP A 407 -21.63 -32.15 -7.55
CA TRP A 407 -21.03 -30.85 -7.86
C TRP A 407 -22.02 -29.92 -8.57
N GLN A 408 -22.29 -28.76 -7.96
CA GLN A 408 -23.02 -27.66 -8.59
C GLN A 408 -22.11 -26.89 -9.58
N THR A 409 -22.72 -26.09 -10.45
CA THR A 409 -21.99 -25.13 -11.30
C THR A 409 -21.30 -24.05 -10.46
N ASN A 410 -20.22 -23.47 -10.98
CA ASN A 410 -19.59 -22.31 -10.33
C ASN A 410 -20.56 -21.13 -10.30
N VAL A 411 -20.68 -20.53 -9.12
CA VAL A 411 -21.31 -19.25 -8.85
C VAL A 411 -20.22 -18.23 -8.49
N LYS A 412 -20.58 -16.96 -8.32
CA LYS A 412 -19.61 -15.88 -8.04
C LYS A 412 -20.10 -14.84 -7.03
N ASP A 413 -19.17 -14.07 -6.46
CA ASP A 413 -19.40 -12.79 -5.76
C ASP A 413 -20.74 -12.66 -5.01
N GLY A 414 -20.93 -13.46 -3.96
CA GLY A 414 -22.11 -13.42 -3.10
C GLY A 414 -23.33 -14.23 -3.57
N GLU A 415 -23.29 -14.86 -4.74
CA GLU A 415 -24.27 -15.85 -5.19
C GLU A 415 -24.21 -17.13 -4.31
N THR A 416 -25.33 -17.83 -4.15
CA THR A 416 -25.39 -19.01 -3.26
C THR A 416 -24.84 -20.28 -3.93
N ALA A 417 -23.76 -20.84 -3.39
CA ALA A 417 -23.39 -22.24 -3.62
C ALA A 417 -24.11 -23.12 -2.59
N GLY A 418 -24.75 -24.21 -3.02
CA GLY A 418 -25.51 -25.11 -2.14
C GLY A 418 -27.03 -25.08 -2.39
N THR A 419 -27.81 -25.65 -1.45
CA THR A 419 -29.26 -25.82 -1.55
C THR A 419 -29.96 -25.56 -0.21
N THR A 420 -30.00 -24.28 0.20
CA THR A 420 -30.64 -23.83 1.44
C THR A 420 -32.12 -24.24 1.52
N GLY A 421 -32.54 -24.85 2.63
CA GLY A 421 -33.94 -25.23 2.86
C GLY A 421 -34.41 -26.48 2.12
N GLN A 422 -33.49 -27.22 1.47
CA GLN A 422 -33.78 -28.56 0.91
C GLN A 422 -33.38 -29.70 1.85
N SER A 423 -32.92 -29.39 3.07
CA SER A 423 -32.41 -30.36 4.04
C SER A 423 -31.23 -31.22 3.55
N LYS A 424 -30.43 -30.67 2.62
CA LYS A 424 -29.24 -31.31 2.04
C LYS A 424 -27.96 -30.65 2.53
N GLN A 425 -26.94 -31.46 2.79
CA GLN A 425 -25.63 -31.01 3.27
C GLN A 425 -24.68 -30.67 2.11
N ILE A 426 -23.76 -29.75 2.36
CA ILE A 426 -22.53 -29.57 1.59
C ILE A 426 -21.49 -30.54 2.15
N ASP A 427 -20.91 -31.39 1.29
CA ASP A 427 -19.83 -32.34 1.65
C ASP A 427 -18.44 -31.78 1.31
N GLN A 428 -18.36 -31.06 0.17
CA GLN A 428 -17.12 -30.47 -0.35
C GLN A 428 -17.39 -29.11 -1.00
N ILE A 429 -16.34 -28.30 -1.16
CA ILE A 429 -16.33 -27.10 -1.99
C ILE A 429 -15.05 -27.02 -2.85
N VAL A 430 -15.12 -26.22 -3.91
CA VAL A 430 -13.96 -25.64 -4.59
C VAL A 430 -14.15 -24.14 -4.64
N VAL A 431 -13.07 -23.39 -4.40
CA VAL A 431 -13.00 -21.93 -4.59
C VAL A 431 -11.85 -21.70 -5.57
N GLU A 432 -12.15 -21.07 -6.70
CA GLU A 432 -11.20 -20.85 -7.77
C GLU A 432 -10.21 -19.71 -7.42
N GLN A 433 -9.11 -19.62 -8.17
CA GLN A 433 -8.22 -18.47 -8.08
C GLN A 433 -9.00 -17.20 -8.48
N PRO A 434 -8.93 -16.09 -7.70
CA PRO A 434 -9.54 -14.82 -8.10
C PRO A 434 -9.02 -14.35 -9.46
N ASP A 435 -9.92 -13.84 -10.31
CA ASP A 435 -9.59 -13.37 -11.67
C ASP A 435 -8.78 -12.07 -11.60
N SER A 436 -7.46 -12.17 -11.42
CA SER A 436 -6.56 -11.03 -11.29
C SER A 436 -5.10 -11.41 -11.56
N ASN A 437 -4.31 -10.44 -12.01
CA ASN A 437 -2.86 -10.57 -12.20
C ASN A 437 -2.05 -10.25 -10.93
N ILE A 438 -2.68 -10.26 -9.74
CA ILE A 438 -2.09 -9.80 -8.48
C ILE A 438 -1.56 -11.01 -7.70
N SER A 439 -0.36 -10.91 -7.14
CA SER A 439 0.33 -12.06 -6.53
C SER A 439 -0.39 -12.58 -5.27
N GLY A 440 -0.44 -13.90 -5.10
CA GLY A 440 -1.12 -14.58 -3.99
C GLY A 440 -2.27 -15.48 -4.45
N THR A 441 -3.00 -16.06 -3.50
CA THR A 441 -4.14 -16.95 -3.76
C THR A 441 -5.18 -16.88 -2.64
N VAL A 442 -6.28 -17.62 -2.80
CA VAL A 442 -7.24 -17.90 -1.74
C VAL A 442 -6.94 -19.28 -1.12
N GLU A 443 -6.96 -19.33 0.21
CA GLU A 443 -6.78 -20.52 1.03
C GLU A 443 -8.02 -20.78 1.87
N TYR A 444 -8.46 -22.03 2.00
CA TYR A 444 -9.66 -22.39 2.75
C TYR A 444 -9.56 -23.74 3.45
N ARG A 445 -10.32 -23.92 4.53
CA ARG A 445 -10.38 -25.18 5.31
C ARG A 445 -11.71 -25.34 6.04
N GLY A 446 -12.13 -26.59 6.22
CA GLY A 446 -13.43 -26.94 6.78
C GLY A 446 -13.37 -27.48 8.20
N HIS A 447 -14.48 -27.33 8.93
CA HIS A 447 -14.85 -28.17 10.07
C HIS A 447 -15.80 -29.27 9.56
N ILE A 448 -15.33 -30.51 9.49
CA ILE A 448 -16.05 -31.63 8.87
C ILE A 448 -16.58 -32.56 9.98
N GLN A 449 -17.79 -33.10 9.79
CA GLN A 449 -18.39 -34.08 10.69
C GLN A 449 -17.40 -35.19 11.08
N ASN A 450 -17.32 -35.50 12.37
CA ASN A 450 -16.47 -36.53 12.98
C ASN A 450 -14.94 -36.35 12.79
N ILE A 451 -14.50 -35.30 12.08
CA ILE A 451 -13.09 -34.99 11.82
C ILE A 451 -12.66 -33.71 12.56
N GLY A 452 -13.55 -32.72 12.64
CA GLY A 452 -13.26 -31.39 13.17
C GLY A 452 -12.60 -30.48 12.13
N TRP A 453 -11.86 -29.47 12.60
CA TRP A 453 -11.11 -28.56 11.73
C TRP A 453 -9.95 -29.28 11.03
N GLN A 454 -9.83 -29.12 9.72
CA GLN A 454 -8.64 -29.57 8.98
C GLN A 454 -7.40 -28.76 9.40
N ASN A 455 -6.28 -29.46 9.61
CA ASN A 455 -5.02 -28.83 10.02
C ASN A 455 -4.41 -27.97 8.89
N ASN A 456 -4.42 -28.49 7.66
CA ASN A 456 -3.87 -27.83 6.48
C ASN A 456 -4.90 -26.93 5.81
N TRP A 457 -4.41 -25.93 5.06
CA TRP A 457 -5.24 -25.08 4.21
C TRP A 457 -5.23 -25.60 2.77
N THR A 458 -6.41 -25.80 2.19
CA THR A 458 -6.59 -26.10 0.76
C THR A 458 -6.35 -24.83 -0.06
N GLN A 459 -5.54 -24.94 -1.12
CA GLN A 459 -5.26 -23.86 -2.07
C GLN A 459 -6.36 -23.76 -3.13
N ALA A 460 -6.50 -22.59 -3.77
CA ALA A 460 -7.43 -22.35 -4.87
C ALA A 460 -7.48 -23.47 -5.92
N GLY A 461 -8.69 -23.76 -6.43
CA GLY A 461 -8.96 -24.79 -7.44
C GLY A 461 -8.96 -26.24 -6.94
N ASN A 462 -8.61 -26.49 -5.67
CA ASN A 462 -8.56 -27.84 -5.10
C ASN A 462 -9.81 -28.17 -4.26
N GLU A 463 -10.17 -29.44 -4.16
CA GLU A 463 -11.32 -29.86 -3.35
C GLU A 463 -11.02 -29.74 -1.84
N MET A 464 -11.96 -29.16 -1.08
CA MET A 464 -11.95 -29.13 0.38
C MET A 464 -13.23 -29.79 0.90
N GLY A 465 -13.13 -30.73 1.83
CA GLY A 465 -14.25 -31.48 2.40
C GLY A 465 -14.04 -32.99 2.30
N GLN A 466 -15.10 -33.77 2.53
CA GLN A 466 -15.08 -35.22 2.31
C GLN A 466 -16.49 -35.74 1.97
N LEU A 467 -16.60 -36.49 0.86
CA LEU A 467 -17.86 -37.13 0.43
C LEU A 467 -18.48 -38.00 1.55
N GLY A 468 -19.78 -37.82 1.78
CA GLY A 468 -20.55 -38.49 2.82
C GLY A 468 -20.42 -37.88 4.22
N LEU A 469 -19.61 -36.84 4.42
CA LEU A 469 -19.46 -36.13 5.69
C LEU A 469 -19.75 -34.63 5.50
N ARG A 470 -20.80 -34.13 6.18
CA ARG A 470 -21.16 -32.71 6.09
C ARG A 470 -20.00 -31.80 6.53
N LEU A 471 -19.91 -30.68 5.85
CA LEU A 471 -19.28 -29.47 6.34
C LEU A 471 -20.19 -28.82 7.41
N GLU A 472 -19.62 -28.37 8.51
CA GLU A 472 -20.34 -27.70 9.62
C GLU A 472 -19.93 -26.22 9.75
N ALA A 473 -18.66 -25.92 9.47
CA ALA A 473 -18.09 -24.57 9.43
C ALA A 473 -16.91 -24.48 8.44
N ILE A 474 -16.48 -23.25 8.14
CA ILE A 474 -15.42 -22.92 7.18
C ILE A 474 -14.55 -21.75 7.67
N GLN A 475 -13.28 -21.72 7.26
CA GLN A 475 -12.41 -20.53 7.29
C GLN A 475 -11.82 -20.32 5.89
N MET A 476 -11.68 -19.06 5.45
CA MET A 476 -11.11 -18.69 4.15
C MET A 476 -10.25 -17.43 4.28
N ARG A 477 -9.07 -17.37 3.66
CA ARG A 477 -8.17 -16.21 3.71
C ARG A 477 -7.48 -15.96 2.38
N LEU A 478 -6.94 -14.76 2.21
CA LEU A 478 -6.07 -14.40 1.10
C LEU A 478 -4.59 -14.48 1.53
N THR A 479 -3.72 -14.75 0.57
CA THR A 479 -2.26 -14.71 0.75
C THR A 479 -1.61 -13.67 -0.19
N GLY A 480 -0.29 -13.53 -0.15
CA GLY A 480 0.48 -12.67 -1.06
C GLY A 480 0.07 -11.19 -1.01
N GLU A 481 0.18 -10.52 -2.15
CA GLU A 481 -0.24 -9.14 -2.37
C GLU A 481 -1.77 -8.99 -2.39
N LEU A 482 -2.52 -9.99 -2.87
CA LEU A 482 -3.99 -10.03 -2.82
C LEU A 482 -4.52 -9.69 -1.42
N SER A 483 -3.92 -10.26 -0.37
CA SER A 483 -4.28 -10.01 1.03
C SER A 483 -4.17 -8.53 1.47
N LYS A 484 -3.35 -7.73 0.77
CA LYS A 484 -3.08 -6.31 1.06
C LYS A 484 -4.05 -5.37 0.35
N VAL A 485 -4.56 -5.77 -0.82
CA VAL A 485 -5.43 -4.95 -1.67
C VAL A 485 -6.89 -5.42 -1.71
N TYR A 486 -7.21 -6.62 -1.20
CA TYR A 486 -8.58 -7.11 -1.02
C TYR A 486 -8.85 -7.66 0.38
N ASP A 487 -10.12 -7.60 0.78
CA ASP A 487 -10.76 -8.31 1.87
C ASP A 487 -11.62 -9.44 1.27
N LEU A 488 -11.53 -10.63 1.84
CA LEU A 488 -12.36 -11.78 1.48
C LEU A 488 -13.46 -11.96 2.52
N TYR A 489 -14.70 -11.76 2.10
CA TYR A 489 -15.89 -11.95 2.94
C TYR A 489 -16.59 -13.27 2.59
N TYR A 490 -17.09 -13.99 3.61
CA TYR A 490 -17.85 -15.23 3.39
C TYR A 490 -18.82 -15.50 4.53
N ARG A 491 -19.87 -16.28 4.25
CA ARG A 491 -20.84 -16.75 5.25
C ARG A 491 -21.45 -18.10 4.91
N ALA A 492 -21.84 -18.81 5.95
CA ALA A 492 -22.55 -20.09 5.85
C ALA A 492 -24.07 -19.91 5.97
N HIS A 493 -24.81 -20.88 5.43
CA HIS A 493 -26.20 -21.16 5.82
C HIS A 493 -26.24 -22.50 6.56
N CYS A 494 -26.55 -22.50 7.85
CA CYS A 494 -26.58 -23.71 8.69
C CYS A 494 -28.02 -24.17 8.97
N GLU A 495 -28.24 -25.48 9.06
CA GLU A 495 -29.56 -26.12 9.23
C GLU A 495 -30.48 -25.45 10.28
N LEU A 496 -29.95 -25.12 11.47
CA LEU A 496 -30.75 -24.46 12.52
C LEU A 496 -30.71 -22.92 12.44
N PHE A 497 -29.63 -22.34 11.94
CA PHE A 497 -29.34 -20.91 12.09
C PHE A 497 -29.68 -20.06 10.86
N GLY A 498 -30.01 -20.70 9.73
CA GLY A 498 -30.19 -20.00 8.46
C GLY A 498 -28.90 -19.33 8.00
N TRP A 499 -29.02 -18.23 7.26
CA TRP A 499 -27.87 -17.41 6.85
C TRP A 499 -27.23 -16.70 8.05
N GLU A 500 -25.97 -17.03 8.31
CA GLU A 500 -25.19 -16.45 9.38
C GLU A 500 -24.53 -15.11 8.95
N GLY A 501 -23.82 -14.47 9.89
CA GLY A 501 -23.08 -13.24 9.62
C GLY A 501 -21.89 -13.44 8.66
N TRP A 502 -21.40 -12.35 8.08
CA TRP A 502 -20.21 -12.34 7.23
C TRP A 502 -18.91 -12.35 8.05
N ALA A 503 -18.19 -13.46 7.96
CA ALA A 503 -16.79 -13.57 8.36
C ALA A 503 -15.87 -12.85 7.36
N LYS A 504 -14.62 -12.59 7.77
CA LYS A 504 -13.57 -11.97 6.95
C LYS A 504 -12.21 -12.63 7.19
N ASP A 505 -11.37 -12.70 6.15
CA ASP A 505 -9.90 -12.92 6.21
C ASP A 505 -9.42 -13.93 7.28
N GLY A 506 -9.96 -15.15 7.29
CA GLY A 506 -9.55 -16.25 8.15
C GLY A 506 -10.40 -16.48 9.41
N GLU A 507 -11.36 -15.59 9.71
CA GLU A 507 -12.39 -15.81 10.73
C GLU A 507 -13.24 -17.06 10.42
N SER A 508 -13.80 -17.71 11.44
CA SER A 508 -14.74 -18.80 11.20
C SER A 508 -16.09 -18.30 10.66
N ALA A 509 -16.73 -19.10 9.82
CA ALA A 509 -18.15 -19.00 9.46
C ALA A 509 -18.86 -20.35 9.63
N GLY A 510 -20.12 -20.37 10.05
CA GLY A 510 -20.90 -21.59 10.28
C GLY A 510 -20.95 -22.02 11.75
N SER A 511 -21.09 -23.33 12.03
CA SER A 511 -21.32 -23.81 13.39
C SER A 511 -20.47 -25.01 13.81
N LYS A 512 -20.37 -25.22 15.14
CA LYS A 512 -19.64 -26.33 15.75
C LYS A 512 -20.34 -26.80 17.04
N GLY A 513 -20.27 -28.11 17.30
CA GLY A 513 -20.66 -28.71 18.59
C GLY A 513 -22.10 -29.22 18.70
N ALA A 514 -23.02 -28.79 17.82
CA ALA A 514 -24.39 -29.32 17.76
C ALA A 514 -24.65 -30.28 16.58
N GLY A 515 -23.73 -30.38 15.62
CA GLY A 515 -23.83 -31.31 14.48
C GLY A 515 -24.73 -30.82 13.33
N PHE A 516 -24.96 -29.51 13.20
CA PHE A 516 -25.74 -28.95 12.09
C PHE A 516 -24.91 -28.90 10.80
N ARG A 517 -25.52 -29.29 9.68
CA ARG A 517 -24.93 -29.14 8.35
C ARG A 517 -24.92 -27.70 7.86
N MET A 518 -23.88 -27.34 7.12
CA MET A 518 -23.95 -26.27 6.13
C MET A 518 -24.79 -26.75 4.94
N GLU A 519 -25.77 -25.96 4.54
CA GLU A 519 -26.60 -26.16 3.34
C GLU A 519 -26.27 -25.14 2.23
N GLY A 520 -25.57 -24.06 2.58
CA GLY A 520 -25.22 -22.97 1.66
C GLY A 520 -23.94 -22.25 2.06
N LEU A 521 -23.27 -21.67 1.06
CA LEU A 521 -22.08 -20.82 1.18
C LEU A 521 -22.23 -19.61 0.24
N GLN A 522 -21.81 -18.44 0.72
CA GLN A 522 -21.59 -17.24 -0.09
C GLN A 522 -20.18 -16.71 0.20
N VAL A 523 -19.49 -16.25 -0.84
CA VAL A 523 -18.12 -15.70 -0.80
C VAL A 523 -18.07 -14.48 -1.70
N GLU A 524 -17.48 -13.38 -1.25
CA GLU A 524 -17.38 -12.14 -2.01
C GLU A 524 -16.03 -11.47 -1.77
N LEU A 525 -15.34 -11.09 -2.84
CA LEU A 525 -14.06 -10.40 -2.81
C LEU A 525 -14.29 -8.89 -2.95
N ARG A 526 -13.74 -8.08 -2.03
CA ARG A 526 -13.89 -6.61 -2.03
C ARG A 526 -12.56 -5.92 -1.84
N VAL A 527 -12.38 -4.73 -2.42
CA VAL A 527 -11.14 -3.94 -2.24
C VAL A 527 -10.93 -3.57 -0.76
N LYS A 528 -9.68 -3.57 -0.28
CA LYS A 528 -9.32 -3.50 1.15
C LYS A 528 -10.03 -2.35 1.89
N GLY A 529 -10.66 -2.67 3.02
CA GLY A 529 -11.38 -1.68 3.83
C GLY A 529 -12.73 -1.25 3.28
N SER A 530 -13.27 -1.92 2.26
CA SER A 530 -14.68 -1.85 1.90
C SER A 530 -15.56 -2.34 3.04
N SER A 531 -16.84 -1.93 3.06
CA SER A 531 -17.82 -2.53 3.98
C SER A 531 -18.11 -3.99 3.61
N ALA A 532 -18.46 -4.79 4.62
CA ALA A 532 -18.95 -6.15 4.40
C ALA A 532 -20.28 -6.15 3.61
N PRO A 533 -20.66 -7.25 2.95
CA PRO A 533 -21.91 -7.31 2.18
C PRO A 533 -23.18 -7.27 3.06
N GLY A 534 -23.05 -7.54 4.35
CA GLY A 534 -24.14 -7.45 5.33
C GLY A 534 -23.62 -7.48 6.76
N THR A 535 -24.49 -7.84 7.71
CA THR A 535 -24.09 -7.97 9.13
C THR A 535 -23.00 -9.02 9.32
N ARG A 536 -22.07 -8.75 10.24
CA ARG A 536 -21.00 -9.67 10.68
C ARG A 536 -21.31 -10.35 12.01
N VAL A 537 -22.42 -9.96 12.66
CA VAL A 537 -22.82 -10.48 13.97
C VAL A 537 -23.25 -11.95 13.84
N SER A 538 -22.69 -12.83 14.68
CA SER A 538 -22.89 -14.29 14.60
C SER A 538 -22.53 -14.86 13.23
N ALA A 539 -21.32 -14.58 12.73
CA ALA A 539 -20.77 -15.31 11.59
C ALA A 539 -20.45 -16.77 11.93
N TYR A 540 -20.01 -17.02 13.17
CA TYR A 540 -19.70 -18.35 13.70
C TYR A 540 -20.40 -18.61 15.04
N ARG A 541 -20.77 -19.87 15.26
CA ARG A 541 -21.37 -20.37 16.51
C ARG A 541 -20.71 -21.67 16.96
N ASP A 542 -19.75 -21.57 17.89
CA ASP A 542 -19.35 -22.74 18.67
C ASP A 542 -20.31 -22.89 19.86
N VAL A 543 -21.18 -23.89 19.79
CA VAL A 543 -22.14 -24.23 20.86
C VAL A 543 -21.72 -25.47 21.65
N THR A 544 -20.47 -25.94 21.49
CA THR A 544 -19.98 -27.19 22.11
C THR A 544 -20.17 -27.21 23.62
N ASP A 545 -19.79 -26.13 24.32
CA ASP A 545 -19.93 -26.04 25.78
C ASP A 545 -21.40 -26.05 26.21
N MET A 546 -22.25 -25.24 25.57
CA MET A 546 -23.69 -25.21 25.88
C MET A 546 -24.37 -26.57 25.64
N VAL A 547 -24.05 -27.25 24.53
CA VAL A 547 -24.58 -28.58 24.20
C VAL A 547 -24.07 -29.65 25.18
N SER A 548 -22.83 -29.55 25.64
CA SER A 548 -22.24 -30.41 26.67
C SER A 548 -22.92 -30.20 28.03
N ARG A 549 -22.95 -28.95 28.52
CA ARG A 549 -23.58 -28.58 29.80
C ARG A 549 -25.05 -28.99 29.85
N ALA A 550 -25.80 -28.88 28.75
CA ALA A 550 -27.21 -29.29 28.68
C ALA A 550 -27.43 -30.75 29.11
N GLN A 551 -26.52 -31.68 28.79
CA GLN A 551 -26.66 -33.10 29.15
C GLN A 551 -26.60 -33.36 30.66
N GLY A 552 -25.98 -32.45 31.44
CA GLY A 552 -25.90 -32.53 32.89
C GLY A 552 -27.20 -32.16 33.63
N TYR A 553 -28.24 -31.70 32.93
CA TYR A 553 -29.47 -31.21 33.55
C TYR A 553 -30.72 -32.03 33.22
N THR A 554 -31.66 -32.02 34.16
CA THR A 554 -33.01 -32.55 33.97
C THR A 554 -34.04 -31.41 33.98
N SER A 555 -35.16 -31.64 33.30
CA SER A 555 -36.30 -30.72 33.23
C SER A 555 -37.60 -31.49 33.47
N ALA A 556 -38.62 -30.80 33.99
CA ALA A 556 -39.96 -31.37 34.18
C ALA A 556 -40.79 -31.40 32.87
N THR A 557 -40.24 -30.87 31.78
CA THR A 557 -40.87 -30.79 30.46
C THR A 557 -39.95 -31.38 29.39
N ASN A 558 -40.44 -31.55 28.15
CA ASN A 558 -39.59 -31.96 27.02
C ASN A 558 -38.62 -30.87 26.53
N ARG A 559 -38.54 -29.73 27.24
CA ARG A 559 -37.70 -28.57 26.91
C ARG A 559 -36.70 -28.28 28.04
N LEU A 560 -35.61 -27.60 27.71
CA LEU A 560 -34.61 -27.06 28.64
C LEU A 560 -34.09 -25.73 28.05
N ILE A 561 -33.90 -24.70 28.87
CA ILE A 561 -33.26 -23.43 28.46
C ILE A 561 -31.90 -23.31 29.15
N LEU A 562 -30.87 -22.95 28.38
CA LEU A 562 -29.56 -22.51 28.87
C LEU A 562 -29.33 -21.05 28.46
N LEU A 563 -28.92 -20.20 29.40
CA LEU A 563 -28.41 -18.84 29.16
C LEU A 563 -26.91 -18.79 29.49
N ASP A 564 -26.11 -18.55 28.47
CA ASP A 564 -24.70 -18.21 28.56
C ASP A 564 -24.55 -16.69 28.69
N LYS A 565 -24.12 -16.22 29.87
CA LYS A 565 -23.89 -14.79 30.14
C LYS A 565 -22.57 -14.26 29.57
N THR A 566 -21.63 -15.14 29.24
CA THR A 566 -20.29 -14.80 28.74
C THR A 566 -20.33 -14.48 27.24
N HIS A 567 -21.05 -15.29 26.46
CA HIS A 567 -21.24 -15.13 25.02
C HIS A 567 -22.58 -14.48 24.63
N TYR A 568 -23.41 -14.16 25.62
CA TYR A 568 -24.76 -13.59 25.48
C TYR A 568 -25.70 -14.46 24.63
N ARG A 569 -25.81 -15.75 24.94
CA ARG A 569 -26.55 -16.74 24.13
C ARG A 569 -27.66 -17.42 24.94
N VAL A 570 -28.84 -17.57 24.34
CA VAL A 570 -29.91 -18.45 24.84
C VAL A 570 -30.06 -19.63 23.91
N GLY A 571 -29.81 -20.84 24.42
CA GLY A 571 -30.13 -22.10 23.75
C GLY A 571 -31.38 -22.74 24.33
N VAL A 572 -32.30 -23.14 23.46
CA VAL A 572 -33.46 -23.98 23.81
C VAL A 572 -33.23 -25.39 23.27
N PHE A 573 -33.38 -26.37 24.15
CA PHE A 573 -33.17 -27.79 23.89
C PHE A 573 -34.48 -28.56 23.90
N GLU A 574 -34.53 -29.66 23.14
CA GLU A 574 -35.59 -30.67 23.11
C GLU A 574 -35.02 -32.02 23.55
N ARG A 575 -35.76 -32.81 24.33
CA ARG A 575 -35.34 -34.17 24.65
C ARG A 575 -35.63 -35.13 23.49
N SER A 576 -34.61 -35.86 23.05
CA SER A 576 -34.66 -36.82 21.94
C SER A 576 -33.78 -38.02 22.28
N ASN A 577 -34.35 -39.23 22.25
CA ASN A 577 -33.65 -40.49 22.58
C ASN A 577 -32.86 -40.45 23.91
N GLY A 578 -33.43 -39.80 24.93
CA GLY A 578 -32.83 -39.67 26.27
C GLY A 578 -31.84 -38.50 26.44
N GLN A 579 -31.33 -37.92 25.35
CA GLN A 579 -30.38 -36.79 25.32
C GLN A 579 -31.09 -35.45 25.03
N TRP A 580 -30.40 -34.33 25.27
CA TRP A 580 -30.84 -32.99 24.90
C TRP A 580 -30.24 -32.57 23.55
N LYS A 581 -31.09 -32.24 22.56
CA LYS A 581 -30.67 -31.65 21.28
C LYS A 581 -31.00 -30.16 21.26
N LEU A 582 -30.08 -29.33 20.78
CA LEU A 582 -30.34 -27.91 20.56
C LEU A 582 -31.33 -27.76 19.40
N VAL A 583 -32.37 -26.93 19.59
CA VAL A 583 -33.47 -26.74 18.60
C VAL A 583 -33.81 -25.28 18.33
N HIS A 584 -33.15 -24.35 19.01
CA HIS A 584 -33.15 -22.91 18.75
C HIS A 584 -31.98 -22.28 19.54
N GLU A 585 -31.21 -21.37 18.94
CA GLU A 585 -30.26 -20.52 19.67
C GLU A 585 -30.33 -19.09 19.14
N CYS A 586 -30.34 -18.14 20.08
CA CYS A 586 -30.36 -16.71 19.80
C CYS A 586 -29.37 -15.93 20.67
N LEU A 587 -28.83 -14.85 20.09
CA LEU A 587 -28.15 -13.80 20.83
C LEU A 587 -29.17 -13.12 21.78
N CYS A 588 -28.71 -12.63 22.93
CA CYS A 588 -29.56 -11.92 23.90
C CYS A 588 -28.91 -10.63 24.42
N GLY A 589 -29.68 -9.80 25.12
CA GLY A 589 -29.16 -8.74 26.00
C GLY A 589 -29.50 -9.06 27.45
N ILE A 590 -28.53 -9.02 28.35
CA ILE A 590 -28.71 -9.39 29.77
C ILE A 590 -28.75 -8.15 30.68
N GLY A 591 -28.89 -8.36 31.99
CA GLY A 591 -28.82 -7.31 33.00
C GLY A 591 -27.50 -6.52 32.95
N ALA A 592 -27.57 -5.22 33.23
CA ALA A 592 -26.41 -4.35 33.43
C ALA A 592 -25.63 -4.77 34.71
N VAL A 593 -24.38 -4.31 34.87
CA VAL A 593 -23.52 -4.71 36.02
C VAL A 593 -24.18 -4.40 37.36
N GLU A 594 -24.86 -3.25 37.44
CA GLU A 594 -25.61 -2.76 38.60
C GLU A 594 -26.96 -3.44 38.82
N THR A 595 -27.49 -4.14 37.81
CA THR A 595 -28.77 -4.87 37.86
C THR A 595 -28.66 -6.20 37.08
N PRO A 596 -27.80 -7.13 37.51
CA PRO A 596 -27.37 -8.27 36.71
C PRO A 596 -28.47 -9.32 36.56
N THR A 597 -28.43 -10.09 35.46
CA THR A 597 -29.24 -11.30 35.35
C THR A 597 -28.72 -12.36 36.33
N VAL A 598 -29.62 -12.88 37.17
CA VAL A 598 -29.34 -13.92 38.17
C VAL A 598 -28.80 -15.20 37.57
N GLU A 599 -27.92 -15.88 38.30
CA GLU A 599 -27.31 -17.16 37.92
C GLU A 599 -27.92 -18.33 38.70
N GLY A 600 -27.73 -19.55 38.17
CA GLY A 600 -28.17 -20.79 38.81
C GLY A 600 -29.28 -21.51 38.05
N GLN A 601 -30.11 -22.25 38.78
CA GLN A 601 -31.14 -23.13 38.22
C GLN A 601 -32.56 -22.67 38.61
N PHE A 602 -33.33 -22.28 37.61
CA PHE A 602 -34.69 -21.77 37.74
C PHE A 602 -35.67 -22.62 36.92
N LYS A 603 -36.93 -22.17 36.84
CA LYS A 603 -37.97 -22.82 36.03
C LYS A 603 -38.93 -21.78 35.45
N THR A 604 -39.41 -21.97 34.22
CA THR A 604 -40.42 -21.06 33.64
C THR A 604 -41.64 -20.96 34.56
N GLY A 605 -42.04 -19.72 34.87
CA GLY A 605 -43.09 -19.37 35.81
C GLY A 605 -44.48 -19.25 35.18
N PRO A 606 -45.55 -19.15 35.99
CA PRO A 606 -46.92 -19.01 35.49
C PRO A 606 -47.19 -17.67 34.79
N TYR A 607 -46.38 -16.64 35.04
CA TYR A 607 -46.54 -15.36 34.34
C TYR A 607 -46.00 -15.44 32.91
N LYS A 608 -46.93 -15.58 31.97
CA LYS A 608 -46.75 -15.33 30.54
C LYS A 608 -47.70 -14.22 30.08
N ASN A 609 -47.19 -13.24 29.34
CA ASN A 609 -47.98 -12.17 28.76
C ASN A 609 -47.48 -11.78 27.35
N VAL A 610 -48.39 -11.62 26.39
CA VAL A 610 -48.07 -11.26 25.00
C VAL A 610 -47.47 -9.85 24.90
N VAL A 611 -47.94 -8.90 25.71
CA VAL A 611 -47.41 -7.52 25.74
C VAL A 611 -47.42 -6.93 27.14
N HIS A 612 -46.28 -6.40 27.57
CA HIS A 612 -46.15 -5.62 28.79
C HIS A 612 -45.90 -4.15 28.39
N ARG A 613 -46.80 -3.25 28.82
CA ARG A 613 -46.79 -1.84 28.46
C ARG A 613 -46.27 -1.00 29.63
N ARG A 614 -45.31 -0.11 29.38
CA ARG A 614 -44.77 0.88 30.33
C ARG A 614 -44.99 2.30 29.77
N PRO A 615 -44.98 3.36 30.59
CA PRO A 615 -45.29 4.72 30.14
C PRO A 615 -44.46 5.25 28.97
N THR A 616 -43.25 4.72 28.74
CA THR A 616 -42.35 5.15 27.65
C THR A 616 -41.85 4.03 26.74
N TYR A 617 -42.24 2.76 26.96
CA TYR A 617 -41.84 1.64 26.11
C TYR A 617 -42.76 0.43 26.26
N ASN A 618 -42.80 -0.42 25.24
CA ASN A 618 -43.46 -1.73 25.29
C ASN A 618 -42.43 -2.85 25.11
N TYR A 619 -42.71 -4.02 25.66
CA TYR A 619 -41.98 -5.26 25.34
C TYR A 619 -42.94 -6.44 25.26
N TRP A 620 -42.55 -7.44 24.46
CA TRP A 620 -43.47 -8.46 23.93
C TRP A 620 -43.00 -9.88 24.25
N TYR A 621 -43.94 -10.83 24.21
CA TYR A 621 -43.73 -12.27 24.39
C TYR A 621 -42.98 -12.61 25.69
N VAL A 622 -43.53 -12.11 26.80
CA VAL A 622 -42.93 -12.21 28.13
C VAL A 622 -43.10 -13.60 28.72
N THR A 623 -42.00 -14.21 29.15
CA THR A 623 -41.97 -15.48 29.91
C THR A 623 -41.14 -15.31 31.18
N GLN A 624 -41.78 -15.39 32.34
CA GLN A 624 -41.10 -15.38 33.65
C GLN A 624 -40.23 -16.63 33.85
N PHE A 625 -39.10 -16.49 34.56
CA PHE A 625 -38.33 -17.64 35.05
C PHE A 625 -37.94 -17.56 36.54
N TYR A 626 -37.87 -16.38 37.15
CA TYR A 626 -37.61 -16.23 38.58
C TYR A 626 -38.05 -14.84 39.05
N GLY A 627 -38.95 -14.71 40.03
CA GLY A 627 -39.40 -13.39 40.52
C GLY A 627 -39.82 -12.44 39.38
N ASP A 628 -39.24 -11.24 39.37
CA ASP A 628 -39.40 -10.23 38.29
C ASP A 628 -38.42 -10.40 37.11
N TYR A 629 -37.64 -11.49 37.06
CA TYR A 629 -36.74 -11.82 35.96
C TYR A 629 -37.49 -12.59 34.86
N LEU A 630 -37.43 -12.03 33.65
CA LEU A 630 -38.25 -12.39 32.50
C LEU A 630 -37.36 -12.59 31.26
N PHE A 631 -37.71 -13.52 30.38
CA PHE A 631 -37.36 -13.46 28.96
C PHE A 631 -38.41 -12.60 28.23
N HIS A 632 -37.99 -11.67 27.39
CA HIS A 632 -38.90 -10.84 26.56
C HIS A 632 -38.18 -10.22 25.35
N SER A 633 -38.94 -9.61 24.42
CA SER A 633 -38.37 -8.91 23.27
C SER A 633 -37.49 -7.70 23.66
N VAL A 634 -36.63 -7.26 22.74
CA VAL A 634 -36.09 -5.89 22.69
C VAL A 634 -37.18 -4.83 22.89
N LEU A 635 -36.79 -3.63 23.31
CA LEU A 635 -37.75 -2.59 23.69
C LEU A 635 -38.31 -1.90 22.44
N TYR A 636 -39.63 -1.74 22.39
CA TYR A 636 -40.36 -1.02 21.35
C TYR A 636 -40.90 0.32 21.89
N THR A 637 -41.27 1.23 20.98
CA THR A 637 -42.05 2.43 21.35
C THR A 637 -43.44 2.02 21.89
N THR A 638 -44.19 3.00 22.41
CA THR A 638 -45.50 2.76 23.05
C THR A 638 -46.63 2.39 22.07
N THR A 639 -46.33 2.15 20.79
CA THR A 639 -47.29 1.79 19.73
C THR A 639 -48.11 0.53 20.02
N GLN A 640 -49.25 0.40 19.34
CA GLN A 640 -50.15 -0.74 19.52
C GLN A 640 -49.48 -2.09 19.19
N ASN A 641 -48.62 -2.11 18.17
CA ASN A 641 -47.91 -3.28 17.62
C ASN A 641 -46.37 -3.09 17.69
N PRO A 642 -45.56 -4.17 17.68
CA PRO A 642 -44.10 -4.12 17.76
C PRO A 642 -43.42 -3.73 16.43
N VAL A 643 -43.65 -2.51 15.96
CA VAL A 643 -43.11 -2.01 14.68
C VAL A 643 -41.84 -1.18 14.85
N GLN A 644 -41.87 -0.19 15.76
CA GLN A 644 -40.73 0.71 15.99
C GLN A 644 -39.92 0.27 17.20
N ILE A 645 -38.71 -0.19 16.97
CA ILE A 645 -37.73 -0.52 18.02
C ILE A 645 -37.28 0.79 18.70
N ARG A 646 -37.28 0.81 20.04
CA ARG A 646 -36.71 1.88 20.88
C ARG A 646 -35.29 1.54 21.35
N ASP A 647 -35.04 0.29 21.74
CA ASP A 647 -33.70 -0.19 22.10
C ASP A 647 -33.54 -1.65 21.66
N GLY A 648 -32.89 -1.82 20.50
CA GLY A 648 -32.64 -3.11 19.85
C GLY A 648 -31.24 -3.67 20.09
N ARG A 649 -30.48 -3.12 21.05
CA ARG A 649 -29.11 -3.57 21.33
C ARG A 649 -29.12 -4.97 21.96
N MET A 650 -28.23 -5.83 21.46
CA MET A 650 -28.14 -7.26 21.73
C MET A 650 -26.65 -7.64 21.79
N GLY A 651 -26.30 -8.72 22.50
CA GLY A 651 -24.90 -9.08 22.78
C GLY A 651 -24.24 -8.18 23.83
N ILE A 652 -25.03 -7.68 24.79
CA ILE A 652 -24.61 -6.61 25.72
C ILE A 652 -25.38 -6.64 27.04
N GLN A 653 -24.75 -6.14 28.10
CA GLN A 653 -25.33 -5.89 29.42
C GLN A 653 -26.08 -4.55 29.40
N VAL A 654 -27.41 -4.56 29.49
CA VAL A 654 -28.25 -3.38 29.15
C VAL A 654 -29.65 -3.36 29.79
N SER A 655 -30.04 -4.41 30.50
CA SER A 655 -31.37 -4.55 31.09
C SER A 655 -31.36 -4.34 32.62
N HIS A 656 -32.55 -4.24 33.22
CA HIS A 656 -32.72 -4.37 34.66
C HIS A 656 -33.00 -5.85 35.00
N GLY A 657 -31.95 -6.68 35.00
CA GLY A 657 -31.99 -8.12 35.29
C GLY A 657 -32.60 -9.04 34.22
N CYS A 658 -33.61 -8.60 33.45
CA CYS A 658 -34.29 -9.41 32.44
C CYS A 658 -33.42 -9.82 31.24
N VAL A 659 -33.83 -10.86 30.52
CA VAL A 659 -33.18 -11.29 29.26
C VAL A 659 -33.97 -10.74 28.08
N ARG A 660 -33.37 -9.81 27.34
CA ARG A 660 -33.88 -9.26 26.07
C ARG A 660 -33.51 -10.17 24.91
N LEU A 661 -34.43 -10.37 23.99
CA LEU A 661 -34.32 -11.26 22.83
C LEU A 661 -34.83 -10.55 21.57
N SER A 662 -34.63 -11.09 20.35
CA SER A 662 -35.40 -10.58 19.21
C SER A 662 -36.89 -10.83 19.41
N LEU A 663 -37.73 -10.16 18.61
CA LEU A 663 -39.19 -10.38 18.68
C LEU A 663 -39.55 -11.84 18.38
N GLU A 664 -38.82 -12.48 17.47
CA GLU A 664 -39.09 -13.84 17.00
C GLU A 664 -38.57 -14.89 17.99
N ASP A 665 -37.42 -14.65 18.60
CA ASP A 665 -36.85 -15.52 19.65
C ASP A 665 -37.68 -15.47 20.94
N ALA A 666 -38.10 -14.28 21.36
CA ALA A 666 -39.02 -14.11 22.48
C ALA A 666 -40.35 -14.83 22.22
N LYS A 667 -40.87 -14.71 20.98
CA LYS A 667 -42.07 -15.43 20.52
C LYS A 667 -41.87 -16.95 20.51
N TYR A 668 -40.71 -17.43 20.08
CA TYR A 668 -40.35 -18.85 20.12
C TYR A 668 -40.41 -19.38 21.56
N ILE A 669 -39.71 -18.75 22.51
CA ILE A 669 -39.75 -19.18 23.92
C ILE A 669 -41.17 -19.08 24.50
N PHE A 670 -41.91 -18.03 24.17
CA PHE A 670 -43.27 -17.82 24.65
C PHE A 670 -44.24 -18.94 24.22
N TYR A 671 -44.16 -19.43 22.98
CA TYR A 671 -45.07 -20.48 22.48
C TYR A 671 -44.51 -21.91 22.62
N GLN A 672 -43.20 -22.13 22.42
CA GLN A 672 -42.60 -23.47 22.32
C GLN A 672 -42.06 -24.03 23.64
N VAL A 673 -41.90 -23.20 24.69
CA VAL A 673 -41.40 -23.63 26.00
C VAL A 673 -42.52 -23.69 27.04
N PRO A 674 -42.94 -24.88 27.52
CA PRO A 674 -44.00 -25.01 28.52
C PRO A 674 -43.65 -24.44 29.90
N LEU A 675 -44.67 -24.27 30.74
CA LEU A 675 -44.56 -23.98 32.17
C LEU A 675 -43.72 -25.04 32.91
N GLY A 676 -42.91 -24.63 33.89
CA GLY A 676 -42.08 -25.55 34.68
C GLY A 676 -40.83 -26.09 33.97
N THR A 677 -40.54 -25.62 32.76
CA THR A 677 -39.30 -25.95 32.03
C THR A 677 -38.08 -25.44 32.81
N LYS A 678 -37.08 -26.29 33.02
CA LYS A 678 -35.80 -25.91 33.62
C LYS A 678 -35.14 -24.78 32.81
N VAL A 679 -34.67 -23.76 33.53
CA VAL A 679 -33.81 -22.69 33.01
C VAL A 679 -32.49 -22.75 33.77
N VAL A 680 -31.36 -22.76 33.07
CA VAL A 680 -30.02 -22.74 33.67
C VAL A 680 -29.32 -21.48 33.18
N ILE A 681 -28.71 -20.73 34.10
CA ILE A 681 -28.00 -19.49 33.80
C ILE A 681 -26.58 -19.58 34.35
N TYR A 682 -25.58 -19.37 33.49
CA TYR A 682 -24.18 -19.65 33.78
C TYR A 682 -23.20 -18.70 33.06
N HIS A 683 -21.92 -18.87 33.38
CA HIS A 683 -20.76 -18.23 32.76
C HIS A 683 -19.80 -19.23 32.09
#